data_AF-A0A848WSN3-F1
#
_entry.id   AF-A0A848WSN3-F1
#
_cell.length_a   1.000
_cell.length_b   1.000
_cell.length_c   1.000
_cell.angle_alpha   90.00
_cell.angle_beta   90.00
_cell.angle_gamma   90.00
#
_symmetry.space_group_name_H-M   'P 1'
#
loop_
_entity.id
_entity.type
_entity.pdbx_description
1 polymer ?
#
loop_
_entity_poly.entity_id
_entity_poly.type
_entity_poly.pdbx_seq_one_letter_code
_entity_poly.pdbx_strand_id
1 'polypeptide(L)'
;MKLSCPATIAGLFCLCGLLSASDGSTGKKSAQEPVGHLNQPLALTLDLQSFNPEEEGGGIGRILFHFQEWLEHQGISQEGTVSDLHKLHALIQQDYDHAEEMEDDLDDEYDDLKDEWEDLEEDIEDEKDDADLPGYLALKARGAPLKAKRNLLRDYLALEKPLLKKLEAARSNPSNDRQRKEACDAAIRILYSLFSGQFMDERDDEPLPLTLGPVVGQFLDRAHRNASPFMGVTARYRRPVGKLRAKNQASDLVDPNCLSRFVTPEEMAIMTHAEVAALDVSPWDPMWHTRRRMETNPPDTWSMIEEWIEKEVTEELMDDDDFKEDHPDFEYSLHDARRVLFWDDVKSTATSPKVDVIDIFEQEWKLKWGEETATEPMGNRLRLALGAKYSDLTYANVDGTSHVLILASELDKKLNPDDEKPTTVKAFIRVMKESKYDFNVKPFILASGTITEENADTILAHVPEEAPKKHKKKRLMGRTWIKFKESMVENKHDVVNRGGPISLHTEFSKSDRALRQALVFGIWMEDTDVKEDNHRTAWAKDFGGHDGQQYFEFFHDPGSSLGGERQSGEVNKLHVETGTGGFMWISPGGNVVLSNSFQLYRPAAWFDLEFADYLAGAEHIVRLKKSQIREVIESSLMPDFYNECMTWRLAKRRDIMAGIFSLPLPDAGAGDAPNFSVPLTTRADRRAAAAHYRIPLSEIEADLVRTGFLPAANCAADTSEPFFDRIVIDGVIQSYEDSVIPGILRDVRYPSGFTDRITRWSDGEDYISRRYRKPYDKPKMKLPTI
;
A
#
# COMPACT_ATOMS: atom_id res chain seq x y z
N MET A 1 4.30 26.71 -61.61
CA MET A 1 3.26 25.68 -61.80
C MET A 1 2.34 25.73 -60.60
N LYS A 2 1.05 25.95 -60.86
CA LYS A 2 -0.04 26.16 -59.90
C LYS A 2 -0.79 24.84 -59.66
N LEU A 3 -1.40 24.74 -58.48
CA LEU A 3 -2.71 24.13 -58.15
C LEU A 3 -2.88 22.62 -58.42
N SER A 4 -3.31 21.87 -57.39
CA SER A 4 -4.76 21.58 -57.20
C SER A 4 -5.01 20.64 -56.01
N CYS A 5 -5.98 21.01 -55.18
CA CYS A 5 -6.82 20.13 -54.34
C CYS A 5 -7.78 19.29 -55.23
N PRO A 6 -8.41 18.21 -54.73
CA PRO A 6 -9.84 18.29 -54.28
C PRO A 6 -10.12 17.47 -52.99
N ALA A 7 -10.85 18.01 -52.00
CA ALA A 7 -12.32 18.05 -51.79
C ALA A 7 -12.97 16.66 -51.51
N THR A 8 -13.51 16.32 -50.33
CA THR A 8 -14.74 16.75 -49.59
C THR A 8 -15.90 15.74 -49.73
N ILE A 9 -16.35 15.12 -48.62
CA ILE A 9 -17.75 14.73 -48.26
C ILE A 9 -17.76 14.69 -46.71
N ALA A 10 -18.45 15.48 -45.88
CA ALA A 10 -19.80 16.06 -45.80
C ALA A 10 -20.85 15.18 -45.07
N GLY A 11 -21.33 15.68 -43.92
CA GLY A 11 -22.56 15.29 -43.16
C GLY A 11 -22.30 15.20 -41.64
N LEU A 12 -23.08 15.73 -40.69
CA LEU A 12 -24.39 16.40 -40.70
C LEU A 12 -24.64 17.06 -39.30
N PHE A 13 -25.09 18.32 -39.30
CA PHE A 13 -26.10 19.00 -38.45
C PHE A 13 -26.18 18.96 -36.88
N CYS A 14 -26.25 20.20 -36.34
CA CYS A 14 -27.16 20.74 -35.30
C CYS A 14 -27.21 20.16 -33.87
N LEU A 15 -26.73 20.96 -32.90
CA LEU A 15 -27.50 21.37 -31.70
C LEU A 15 -26.83 22.57 -30.99
N CYS A 16 -27.20 23.79 -31.40
CA CYS A 16 -27.03 24.99 -30.58
C CYS A 16 -28.43 25.44 -30.16
N GLY A 17 -28.70 25.44 -28.86
CA GLY A 17 -29.94 25.97 -28.31
C GLY A 17 -30.14 25.59 -26.85
N LEU A 18 -29.57 26.40 -25.94
CA LEU A 18 -30.11 26.76 -24.62
C LEU A 18 -29.09 27.61 -23.85
N LEU A 19 -28.88 28.84 -24.31
CA LEU A 19 -28.39 29.94 -23.48
C LEU A 19 -29.14 31.20 -23.91
N SER A 20 -30.29 31.44 -23.28
CA SER A 20 -30.87 32.78 -23.23
C SER A 20 -31.66 32.97 -21.93
N ALA A 21 -31.16 33.90 -21.14
CA ALA A 21 -31.88 34.79 -20.24
C ALA A 21 -32.58 34.21 -19.00
N SER A 22 -31.96 34.44 -17.84
CA SER A 22 -32.66 35.01 -16.69
C SER A 22 -31.72 35.94 -15.91
N ASP A 23 -31.98 37.24 -16.08
CA ASP A 23 -31.89 38.34 -15.11
C ASP A 23 -30.67 38.46 -14.18
N GLY A 24 -29.79 39.39 -14.54
CA GLY A 24 -29.98 40.74 -14.03
C GLY A 24 -29.94 40.92 -12.51
N SER A 25 -28.84 40.54 -11.85
CA SER A 25 -28.34 41.35 -10.73
C SER A 25 -26.82 41.38 -10.77
N THR A 26 -26.29 42.58 -10.93
CA THR A 26 -24.87 42.88 -10.77
C THR A 26 -24.52 42.80 -9.28
N GLY A 27 -24.40 41.58 -8.77
CA GLY A 27 -23.64 41.32 -7.56
C GLY A 27 -22.17 41.33 -7.93
N LYS A 28 -21.50 42.49 -7.87
CA LYS A 28 -20.06 42.49 -7.66
C LYS A 28 -19.84 41.82 -6.31
N LYS A 29 -19.61 40.50 -6.30
CA LYS A 29 -19.01 39.85 -5.13
C LYS A 29 -17.71 40.61 -4.86
N SER A 30 -17.62 41.15 -3.66
CA SER A 30 -16.44 41.87 -3.20
C SER A 30 -15.23 40.95 -3.33
N ALA A 31 -14.07 41.47 -3.74
CA ALA A 31 -12.80 40.75 -3.73
C ALA A 31 -12.29 40.44 -2.30
N GLN A 32 -13.20 40.38 -1.31
CA GLN A 32 -12.93 40.18 0.12
C GLN A 32 -13.79 39.06 0.73
N GLU A 33 -14.55 38.29 -0.05
CA GLU A 33 -15.23 37.08 0.45
C GLU A 33 -14.22 35.93 0.62
N PRO A 34 -14.31 35.10 1.68
CA PRO A 34 -13.43 33.94 1.89
C PRO A 34 -13.51 32.95 0.73
N VAL A 35 -12.39 32.30 0.41
CA VAL A 35 -12.26 31.39 -0.73
C VAL A 35 -12.84 30.00 -0.37
N GLY A 36 -14.15 29.93 -0.13
CA GLY A 36 -14.93 28.68 -0.01
C GLY A 36 -15.04 28.06 1.38
N HIS A 37 -15.68 26.88 1.43
CA HIS A 37 -15.77 26.05 2.63
C HIS A 37 -14.63 25.02 2.64
N LEU A 38 -14.01 24.85 3.82
CA LEU A 38 -12.85 23.99 4.06
C LEU A 38 -13.17 22.51 3.74
N ASN A 39 -12.53 21.97 2.71
CA ASN A 39 -12.41 20.52 2.46
C ASN A 39 -10.91 20.13 2.49
N GLN A 40 -10.61 18.86 2.77
CA GLN A 40 -9.23 18.35 2.97
C GLN A 40 -8.24 18.80 1.86
N PRO A 41 -6.96 19.12 2.18
CA PRO A 41 -6.01 19.64 1.20
C PRO A 41 -5.59 18.57 0.18
N LEU A 42 -5.79 18.86 -1.11
CA LEU A 42 -5.44 17.99 -2.25
C LEU A 42 -4.03 18.27 -2.82
N ALA A 43 -3.32 19.31 -2.37
CA ALA A 43 -2.37 20.04 -3.23
C ALA A 43 -0.85 19.81 -3.04
N LEU A 44 -0.41 18.66 -2.56
CA LEU A 44 1.05 18.41 -2.48
C LEU A 44 1.67 17.81 -3.76
N THR A 45 0.88 17.43 -4.78
CA THR A 45 1.36 16.61 -5.91
C THR A 45 1.41 17.30 -7.29
N LEU A 46 0.91 18.54 -7.43
CA LEU A 46 0.84 19.23 -8.73
C LEU A 46 2.01 20.21 -8.96
N ASP A 47 2.76 19.99 -10.05
CA ASP A 47 3.74 20.95 -10.56
C ASP A 47 3.12 21.89 -11.59
N LEU A 48 2.68 23.06 -11.09
CA LEU A 48 2.03 24.10 -11.89
C LEU A 48 2.95 24.77 -12.91
N GLN A 49 4.27 24.62 -12.81
CA GLN A 49 5.22 25.27 -13.74
C GLN A 49 5.35 24.53 -15.07
N SER A 50 5.07 23.23 -15.09
CA SER A 50 5.11 22.39 -16.30
C SER A 50 3.76 22.23 -16.99
N PHE A 51 2.70 22.77 -16.40
CA PHE A 51 1.32 22.46 -16.80
C PHE A 51 0.79 23.45 -17.84
N ASN A 52 0.33 22.92 -18.98
CA ASN A 52 -0.30 23.72 -20.03
C ASN A 52 -1.80 23.42 -20.11
N PRO A 53 -2.68 24.34 -19.63
CA PRO A 53 -4.13 24.12 -19.60
C PRO A 53 -4.77 24.02 -21.00
N GLU A 54 -4.08 24.45 -22.06
CA GLU A 54 -4.55 24.28 -23.45
C GLU A 54 -4.25 22.88 -24.03
N GLU A 55 -3.30 22.13 -23.47
CA GLU A 55 -2.87 20.82 -23.98
C GLU A 55 -3.53 19.64 -23.26
N GLU A 56 -4.04 19.83 -22.04
CA GLU A 56 -4.72 18.79 -21.27
C GLU A 56 -6.24 18.85 -21.40
N GLY A 57 -6.79 18.06 -22.32
CA GLY A 57 -8.24 17.85 -22.42
C GLY A 57 -8.79 17.09 -21.21
N GLY A 58 -9.56 17.75 -20.34
CA GLY A 58 -10.23 17.12 -19.18
C GLY A 58 -10.80 18.12 -18.16
N GLY A 59 -11.38 17.61 -17.07
CA GLY A 59 -11.92 18.43 -15.97
C GLY A 59 -10.85 19.25 -15.23
N ILE A 60 -9.65 18.69 -15.06
CA ILE A 60 -8.51 19.33 -14.38
C ILE A 60 -8.03 20.59 -15.13
N GLY A 61 -7.95 20.54 -16.47
CA GLY A 61 -7.56 21.68 -17.30
C GLY A 61 -8.50 22.89 -17.16
N ARG A 62 -9.80 22.66 -16.95
CA ARG A 62 -10.80 23.74 -16.71
C ARG A 62 -10.67 24.37 -15.32
N ILE A 63 -10.43 23.56 -14.29
CA ILE A 63 -10.21 24.07 -12.92
C ILE A 63 -8.96 24.94 -12.89
N LEU A 64 -7.89 24.50 -13.54
CA LEU A 64 -6.63 25.25 -13.63
C LEU A 64 -6.79 26.54 -14.44
N PHE A 65 -7.56 26.52 -15.53
CA PHE A 65 -7.89 27.72 -16.29
C PHE A 65 -8.59 28.78 -15.42
N HIS A 66 -9.64 28.39 -14.69
CA HIS A 66 -10.37 29.33 -13.82
C HIS A 66 -9.56 29.80 -12.61
N PHE A 67 -8.71 28.94 -12.06
CA PHE A 67 -7.79 29.33 -11.00
C PHE A 67 -6.78 30.37 -11.50
N GLN A 68 -6.26 30.20 -12.72
CA GLN A 68 -5.36 31.16 -13.33
C GLN A 68 -6.07 32.50 -13.62
N GLU A 69 -7.30 32.49 -14.13
CA GLU A 69 -8.11 33.71 -14.25
C GLU A 69 -8.29 34.39 -12.89
N TRP A 70 -8.55 33.64 -11.82
CA TRP A 70 -8.69 34.19 -10.47
C TRP A 70 -7.41 34.87 -9.99
N LEU A 71 -6.24 34.22 -10.15
CA LEU A 71 -4.93 34.81 -9.79
C LEU A 71 -4.68 36.12 -10.56
N GLU A 72 -4.99 36.15 -11.86
CA GLU A 72 -4.85 37.35 -12.69
C GLU A 72 -5.76 38.48 -12.20
N HIS A 73 -6.99 38.18 -11.79
CA HIS A 73 -7.91 39.17 -11.21
C HIS A 73 -7.45 39.71 -9.85
N GLN A 74 -6.78 38.89 -9.04
CA GLN A 74 -6.10 39.35 -7.81
C GLN A 74 -4.81 40.15 -8.12
N GLY A 75 -4.37 40.15 -9.38
CA GLY A 75 -3.10 40.71 -9.82
C GLY A 75 -1.92 40.03 -9.14
N ILE A 76 -2.00 38.70 -8.96
CA ILE A 76 -0.96 37.84 -8.42
C ILE A 76 -0.29 37.14 -9.59
N SER A 77 1.00 37.35 -9.79
CA SER A 77 1.79 36.66 -10.79
C SER A 77 2.50 35.43 -10.21
N GLN A 78 2.81 34.44 -11.05
CA GLN A 78 3.64 33.29 -10.67
C GLN A 78 5.13 33.66 -10.46
N GLU A 79 5.55 34.89 -10.79
CA GLU A 79 6.96 35.30 -10.67
C GLU A 79 7.40 35.58 -9.24
N GLY A 80 6.47 35.62 -8.27
CA GLY A 80 6.78 35.86 -6.86
C GLY A 80 7.40 37.23 -6.61
N THR A 81 6.82 38.27 -7.20
CA THR A 81 7.24 39.65 -6.88
C THR A 81 6.94 39.98 -5.42
N VAL A 82 7.59 41.00 -4.87
CA VAL A 82 7.29 41.46 -3.50
C VAL A 82 5.80 41.81 -3.35
N SER A 83 5.19 42.41 -4.38
CA SER A 83 3.76 42.69 -4.38
C SER A 83 2.90 41.43 -4.36
N ASP A 84 3.30 40.36 -5.05
CA ASP A 84 2.59 39.08 -5.05
C ASP A 84 2.64 38.46 -3.65
N LEU A 85 3.81 38.44 -3.01
CA LEU A 85 3.98 37.90 -1.66
C LEU A 85 3.15 38.63 -0.62
N HIS A 86 3.02 39.96 -0.72
CA HIS A 86 2.16 40.74 0.16
C HIS A 86 0.68 40.39 0.00
N LYS A 87 0.21 40.17 -1.24
CA LYS A 87 -1.17 39.77 -1.53
C LYS A 87 -1.46 38.34 -1.07
N LEU A 88 -0.55 37.41 -1.38
CA LEU A 88 -0.63 36.01 -0.95
C LEU A 88 -0.65 35.91 0.57
N HIS A 89 0.26 36.61 1.26
CA HIS A 89 0.26 36.65 2.72
C HIS A 89 -1.02 37.28 3.27
N ALA A 90 -1.55 38.35 2.67
CA ALA A 90 -2.79 38.96 3.15
C ALA A 90 -4.00 38.01 3.02
N LEU A 91 -4.11 37.30 1.88
CA LEU A 91 -5.18 36.33 1.65
C LEU A 91 -5.10 35.16 2.63
N ILE A 92 -3.93 34.52 2.73
CA ILE A 92 -3.75 33.35 3.59
C ILE A 92 -3.82 33.72 5.08
N GLN A 93 -3.30 34.89 5.48
CA GLN A 93 -3.38 35.32 6.89
C GLN A 93 -4.82 35.58 7.30
N GLN A 94 -5.64 36.18 6.42
CA GLN A 94 -7.04 36.42 6.72
C GLN A 94 -7.81 35.11 6.94
N ASP A 95 -7.57 34.10 6.09
CA ASP A 95 -8.21 32.79 6.22
C ASP A 95 -7.67 32.03 7.45
N TYR A 96 -6.36 32.10 7.73
CA TYR A 96 -5.73 31.54 8.93
C TYR A 96 -6.31 32.14 10.21
N ASP A 97 -6.38 33.48 10.33
CA ASP A 97 -6.89 34.16 11.52
C ASP A 97 -8.35 33.76 11.79
N HIS A 98 -9.15 33.63 10.74
CA HIS A 98 -10.54 33.19 10.84
C HIS A 98 -10.64 31.72 11.28
N ALA A 99 -9.79 30.84 10.76
CA ALA A 99 -9.74 29.44 11.14
C ALA A 99 -9.23 29.24 12.57
N GLU A 100 -8.28 30.06 13.04
CA GLU A 100 -7.73 30.02 14.40
C GLU A 100 -8.81 30.43 15.42
N GLU A 101 -9.51 31.55 15.18
CA GLU A 101 -10.64 31.98 16.01
C GLU A 101 -11.75 30.91 16.07
N MET A 102 -12.10 30.30 14.93
CA MET A 102 -13.10 29.24 14.88
C MET A 102 -12.65 27.94 15.56
N GLU A 103 -11.36 27.64 15.56
CA GLU A 103 -10.83 26.44 16.22
C GLU A 103 -10.84 26.60 17.73
N ASP A 104 -10.40 27.74 18.24
CA ASP A 104 -10.44 28.09 19.67
C ASP A 104 -11.90 27.99 20.19
N ASP A 105 -12.87 28.59 19.50
CA ASP A 105 -14.29 28.53 19.86
C ASP A 105 -14.83 27.09 19.90
N LEU A 106 -14.38 26.23 18.97
CA LEU A 106 -14.81 24.83 18.90
C LEU A 106 -14.09 23.93 19.89
N ASP A 107 -12.88 24.29 20.32
CA ASP A 107 -12.14 23.57 21.35
C ASP A 107 -12.81 23.77 22.71
N ASP A 108 -13.12 25.03 23.06
CA ASP A 108 -13.85 25.37 24.29
C ASP A 108 -15.23 24.67 24.31
N GLU A 109 -16.01 24.73 23.22
CA GLU A 109 -17.34 24.09 23.15
C GLU A 109 -17.26 22.55 23.23
N TYR A 110 -16.19 21.95 22.70
CA TYR A 110 -15.99 20.51 22.74
C TYR A 110 -15.53 20.03 24.11
N ASP A 111 -14.60 20.73 24.75
CA ASP A 111 -14.06 20.36 26.06
C ASP A 111 -15.14 20.46 27.16
N ASP A 112 -15.98 21.50 27.11
CA ASP A 112 -17.16 21.62 27.99
C ASP A 112 -18.11 20.40 27.86
N LEU A 113 -18.36 19.94 26.63
CA LEU A 113 -19.20 18.77 26.38
C LEU A 113 -18.54 17.45 26.78
N LYS A 114 -17.21 17.40 26.65
CA LYS A 114 -16.41 16.23 26.94
C LYS A 114 -16.37 15.95 28.43
N ASP A 115 -16.08 16.96 29.23
CA ASP A 115 -16.10 16.86 30.69
C ASP A 115 -17.48 16.37 31.18
N GLU A 116 -18.58 16.90 30.61
CA GLU A 116 -19.94 16.47 30.97
C GLU A 116 -20.27 15.01 30.61
N TRP A 117 -19.74 14.47 29.50
CA TRP A 117 -20.01 13.07 29.15
C TRP A 117 -19.06 12.08 29.81
N GLU A 118 -17.83 12.47 30.16
CA GLU A 118 -16.86 11.58 30.82
C GLU A 118 -17.36 11.20 32.22
N ASP A 119 -17.98 12.16 32.93
CA ASP A 119 -18.67 11.91 34.20
C ASP A 119 -19.80 10.87 34.05
N LEU A 120 -20.57 10.93 32.96
CA LEU A 120 -21.66 9.98 32.71
C LEU A 120 -21.16 8.62 32.18
N GLU A 121 -20.04 8.61 31.45
CA GLU A 121 -19.41 7.39 30.95
C GLU A 121 -18.93 6.52 32.11
N GLU A 122 -18.26 7.12 33.10
CA GLU A 122 -17.82 6.44 34.33
C GLU A 122 -19.00 5.79 35.06
N ASP A 123 -20.12 6.51 35.20
CA ASP A 123 -21.35 5.98 35.83
C ASP A 123 -21.94 4.79 35.08
N ILE A 124 -21.89 4.80 33.74
CA ILE A 124 -22.43 3.74 32.88
C ILE A 124 -21.52 2.50 32.91
N GLU A 125 -20.20 2.69 32.85
CA GLU A 125 -19.22 1.60 32.91
C GLU A 125 -19.26 0.86 34.26
N ASP A 126 -19.54 1.59 35.34
CA ASP A 126 -19.74 1.06 36.69
C ASP A 126 -21.08 0.30 36.88
N GLU A 127 -21.94 0.26 35.85
CA GLU A 127 -23.30 -0.29 35.92
C GLU A 127 -24.14 0.34 37.07
N LYS A 128 -23.97 1.65 37.36
CA LYS A 128 -24.75 2.33 38.42
C LYS A 128 -26.24 2.31 38.09
N ASP A 129 -27.08 2.09 39.10
CA ASP A 129 -28.54 1.96 38.96
C ASP A 129 -29.21 3.24 38.40
N ASP A 130 -28.54 4.39 38.50
CA ASP A 130 -28.98 5.72 38.07
C ASP A 130 -28.19 6.31 36.89
N ALA A 131 -27.37 5.51 36.20
CA ALA A 131 -26.59 5.97 35.06
C ALA A 131 -27.48 6.53 33.92
N ASP A 132 -27.27 7.80 33.55
CA ASP A 132 -28.05 8.50 32.53
C ASP A 132 -27.51 8.25 31.11
N LEU A 133 -27.69 7.02 30.63
CA LEU A 133 -27.34 6.66 29.25
C LEU A 133 -27.97 7.61 28.20
N PRO A 134 -29.25 8.02 28.30
CA PRO A 134 -29.81 9.02 27.39
C PRO A 134 -29.08 10.38 27.42
N GLY A 135 -28.69 10.85 28.60
CA GLY A 135 -27.90 12.07 28.78
C GLY A 135 -26.53 11.97 28.13
N TYR A 136 -25.78 10.89 28.40
CA TYR A 136 -24.49 10.60 27.79
C TYR A 136 -24.56 10.61 26.27
N LEU A 137 -25.52 9.87 25.69
CA LEU A 137 -25.68 9.79 24.23
C LEU A 137 -26.06 11.14 23.60
N ALA A 138 -26.83 11.95 24.30
CA ALA A 138 -27.20 13.29 23.82
C ALA A 138 -25.99 14.24 23.81
N LEU A 139 -25.10 14.15 24.79
CA LEU A 139 -23.86 14.93 24.84
C LEU A 139 -22.88 14.49 23.76
N LYS A 140 -22.66 13.17 23.61
CA LYS A 140 -21.75 12.61 22.61
C LYS A 140 -22.17 12.96 21.17
N ALA A 141 -23.45 12.85 20.88
CA ALA A 141 -24.02 13.23 19.57
C ALA A 141 -23.86 14.74 19.27
N ARG A 142 -23.80 15.60 20.30
CA ARG A 142 -23.50 17.04 20.14
C ARG A 142 -22.01 17.29 19.92
N GLY A 143 -21.13 16.54 20.58
CA GLY A 143 -19.68 16.71 20.46
C GLY A 143 -19.08 16.16 19.18
N ALA A 144 -19.62 15.08 18.60
CA ALA A 144 -19.09 14.47 17.37
C ALA A 144 -18.91 15.45 16.19
N PRO A 145 -19.90 16.27 15.80
CA PRO A 145 -19.72 17.26 14.72
C PRO A 145 -18.73 18.38 15.10
N LEU A 146 -18.66 18.77 16.37
CA LEU A 146 -17.72 19.76 16.86
C LEU A 146 -16.28 19.24 16.78
N LYS A 147 -16.03 18.01 17.23
CA LYS A 147 -14.74 17.31 17.12
C LYS A 147 -14.26 17.22 15.68
N ALA A 148 -15.15 16.80 14.77
CA ALA A 148 -14.82 16.65 13.36
C ALA A 148 -14.45 18.00 12.73
N LYS A 149 -15.22 19.05 13.02
CA LYS A 149 -14.96 20.41 12.53
C LYS A 149 -13.68 21.02 13.13
N ARG A 150 -13.45 20.82 14.44
CA ARG A 150 -12.23 21.23 15.15
C ARG A 150 -10.99 20.55 14.56
N ASN A 151 -11.01 19.24 14.39
CA ASN A 151 -9.88 18.49 13.84
C ASN A 151 -9.56 18.93 12.41
N LEU A 152 -10.58 19.19 11.58
CA LEU A 152 -10.38 19.73 10.24
C LEU A 152 -9.70 21.11 10.26
N LEU A 153 -10.08 21.98 11.19
CA LEU A 153 -9.44 23.29 11.37
C LEU A 153 -8.01 23.16 11.90
N ARG A 154 -7.74 22.24 12.83
CA ARG A 154 -6.38 21.95 13.32
C ARG A 154 -5.45 21.50 12.19
N ASP A 155 -5.91 20.58 11.35
CA ASP A 155 -5.15 20.10 10.19
C ASP A 155 -4.86 21.24 9.21
N TYR A 156 -5.84 22.11 8.99
CA TYR A 156 -5.71 23.30 8.16
C TYR A 156 -4.69 24.31 8.73
N LEU A 157 -4.81 24.67 10.01
CA LEU A 157 -3.90 25.58 10.72
C LEU A 157 -2.46 25.03 10.76
N ALA A 158 -2.30 23.72 10.97
CA ALA A 158 -1.01 23.05 10.96
C ALA A 158 -0.32 23.12 9.59
N LEU A 159 -1.09 23.12 8.49
CA LEU A 159 -0.58 23.28 7.13
C LEU A 159 -0.21 24.74 6.81
N GLU A 160 -1.03 25.70 7.20
CA GLU A 160 -0.85 27.11 6.81
C GLU A 160 0.17 27.87 7.65
N LYS A 161 0.30 27.55 8.95
CA LYS A 161 1.25 28.24 9.85
C LYS A 161 2.71 28.21 9.36
N PRO A 162 3.25 27.08 8.86
CA PRO A 162 4.57 27.06 8.22
C PRO A 162 4.64 27.90 6.94
N LEU A 163 3.57 27.93 6.13
CA LEU A 163 3.52 28.72 4.90
C LEU A 163 3.57 30.22 5.19
N LEU A 164 2.78 30.71 6.16
CA LEU A 164 2.79 32.11 6.57
C LEU A 164 4.17 32.55 7.04
N LYS A 165 4.85 31.71 7.84
CA LYS A 165 6.26 31.94 8.22
C LYS A 165 7.18 32.02 7.00
N LYS A 166 6.98 31.15 6.00
CA LYS A 166 7.77 31.14 4.76
C LYS A 166 7.53 32.41 3.93
N LEU A 167 6.28 32.85 3.79
CA LEU A 167 5.91 34.09 3.12
C LEU A 167 6.49 35.31 3.83
N GLU A 168 6.43 35.37 5.16
CA GLU A 168 7.00 36.49 5.93
C GLU A 168 8.53 36.55 5.82
N ALA A 169 9.20 35.41 5.85
CA ALA A 169 10.64 35.33 5.63
C ALA A 169 11.03 35.80 4.22
N ALA A 170 10.25 35.44 3.20
CA ALA A 170 10.46 35.87 1.81
C ALA A 170 10.19 37.38 1.62
N ARG A 171 9.17 37.93 2.28
CA ARG A 171 8.85 39.36 2.31
C ARG A 171 9.98 40.18 2.96
N SER A 172 10.53 39.66 4.06
CA SER A 172 11.61 40.29 4.81
C SER A 172 12.96 40.25 4.08
N ASN A 173 13.11 39.39 3.06
CA ASN A 173 14.32 39.30 2.25
C ASN A 173 14.01 39.46 0.74
N PRO A 174 13.62 40.67 0.30
CA PRO A 174 13.17 40.89 -1.07
C PRO A 174 14.28 40.77 -2.11
N SER A 175 15.54 40.56 -1.71
CA SER A 175 16.68 40.34 -2.62
C SER A 175 16.91 38.87 -2.96
N ASN A 176 16.26 37.94 -2.27
CA ASN A 176 16.45 36.50 -2.47
C ASN A 176 15.39 35.93 -3.43
N ASP A 177 15.68 36.01 -4.73
CA ASP A 177 14.76 35.58 -5.80
C ASP A 177 14.25 34.14 -5.64
N ARG A 178 15.14 33.23 -5.23
CA ARG A 178 14.80 31.82 -5.01
C ARG A 178 13.77 31.67 -3.89
N GLN A 179 14.02 32.29 -2.74
CA GLN A 179 13.14 32.21 -1.58
C GLN A 179 11.76 32.84 -1.87
N ARG A 180 11.70 33.91 -2.66
CA ARG A 180 10.43 34.51 -3.09
C ARG A 180 9.63 33.59 -4.01
N LYS A 181 10.27 33.00 -5.03
CA LYS A 181 9.62 32.06 -5.93
C LYS A 181 9.11 30.82 -5.20
N GLU A 182 9.95 30.21 -4.35
CA GLU A 182 9.57 29.05 -3.55
C GLU A 182 8.42 29.32 -2.54
N ALA A 183 8.33 30.54 -2.00
CA ALA A 183 7.23 30.94 -1.13
C ALA A 183 5.94 31.23 -1.93
N CYS A 184 6.07 31.87 -3.09
CA CYS A 184 4.98 32.14 -4.02
C CYS A 184 4.37 30.84 -4.57
N ASP A 185 5.20 29.91 -5.06
CA ASP A 185 4.77 28.61 -5.58
C ASP A 185 4.03 27.80 -4.51
N ALA A 186 4.56 27.76 -3.29
CA ALA A 186 3.92 27.05 -2.18
C ALA A 186 2.56 27.66 -1.82
N ALA A 187 2.45 28.98 -1.82
CA ALA A 187 1.19 29.68 -1.54
C ALA A 187 0.15 29.49 -2.65
N ILE A 188 0.57 29.55 -3.92
CA ILE A 188 -0.30 29.31 -5.07
C ILE A 188 -0.82 27.87 -5.07
N ARG A 189 0.02 26.87 -4.71
CA ARG A 189 -0.43 25.46 -4.59
C ARG A 189 -1.50 25.29 -3.52
N ILE A 190 -1.32 25.91 -2.35
CA ILE A 190 -2.33 25.83 -1.27
C ILE A 190 -3.63 26.53 -1.69
N LEU A 191 -3.56 27.71 -2.32
CA LEU A 191 -4.75 28.38 -2.87
C LEU A 191 -5.43 27.56 -3.98
N TYR A 192 -4.66 26.86 -4.81
CA TYR A 192 -5.21 25.94 -5.80
C TYR A 192 -5.97 24.79 -5.12
N SER A 193 -5.44 24.25 -4.02
CA SER A 193 -6.15 23.23 -3.22
C SER A 193 -7.54 23.70 -2.84
N LEU A 194 -7.61 24.89 -2.25
CA LEU A 194 -8.85 25.50 -1.75
C LEU A 194 -9.81 25.82 -2.89
N PHE A 195 -9.27 26.28 -4.02
CA PHE A 195 -10.04 26.56 -5.23
C PHE A 195 -10.58 25.27 -5.89
N SER A 196 -9.76 24.23 -6.00
CA SER A 196 -10.12 22.96 -6.64
C SER A 196 -11.17 22.17 -5.86
N GLY A 197 -11.17 22.27 -4.52
CA GLY A 197 -12.19 21.67 -3.66
C GLY A 197 -13.61 22.17 -3.96
N GLN A 198 -13.76 23.40 -4.48
CA GLN A 198 -15.06 23.97 -4.87
C GLN A 198 -15.58 23.45 -6.22
N PHE A 199 -14.71 22.89 -7.06
CA PHE A 199 -15.06 22.41 -8.41
C PHE A 199 -15.18 20.88 -8.50
N MET A 200 -14.56 20.14 -7.59
CA MET A 200 -14.53 18.67 -7.59
C MET A 200 -15.78 18.02 -6.97
N ASP A 201 -16.66 18.78 -6.30
CA ASP A 201 -17.94 18.28 -5.77
C ASP A 201 -19.00 18.02 -6.87
N GLU A 202 -18.70 18.35 -8.13
CA GLU A 202 -19.59 18.11 -9.26
C GLU A 202 -18.86 17.38 -10.41
N ARG A 203 -18.78 16.04 -10.37
CA ARG A 203 -19.07 15.10 -11.49
C ARG A 203 -18.37 13.73 -11.37
N ASP A 204 -19.21 12.70 -11.36
CA ASP A 204 -18.87 11.32 -11.75
C ASP A 204 -19.06 11.10 -13.28
N ASP A 205 -18.33 10.11 -13.81
CA ASP A 205 -18.57 9.32 -15.04
C ASP A 205 -18.03 9.78 -16.42
N GLU A 206 -16.90 9.19 -16.85
CA GLU A 206 -16.81 8.07 -17.83
C GLU A 206 -15.40 7.95 -18.48
N PRO A 207 -14.79 6.75 -18.59
CA PRO A 207 -13.50 6.56 -19.25
C PRO A 207 -13.64 6.21 -20.75
N LEU A 208 -12.84 6.87 -21.60
CA LEU A 208 -12.79 6.64 -23.05
C LEU A 208 -11.89 5.44 -23.45
N PRO A 209 -12.19 4.75 -24.58
CA PRO A 209 -11.47 3.54 -25.01
C PRO A 209 -10.17 3.88 -25.78
N LEU A 210 -9.06 3.25 -25.39
CA LEU A 210 -7.73 3.45 -25.99
C LEU A 210 -7.51 2.56 -27.25
N THR A 211 -6.88 3.14 -28.27
CA THR A 211 -6.41 2.44 -29.50
C THR A 211 -4.96 1.95 -29.37
N LEU A 212 -4.50 1.11 -30.31
CA LEU A 212 -3.24 0.34 -30.25
C LEU A 212 -1.94 1.19 -30.25
N GLY A 213 -1.96 2.39 -30.85
CA GLY A 213 -0.80 3.31 -30.90
C GLY A 213 -0.40 3.85 -29.52
N PRO A 214 -1.36 4.33 -28.72
CA PRO A 214 -1.17 4.66 -27.31
C PRO A 214 -0.53 3.54 -26.47
N VAL A 215 -0.86 2.28 -26.71
CA VAL A 215 -0.30 1.13 -25.94
C VAL A 215 1.20 0.99 -26.17
N VAL A 216 1.66 1.10 -27.43
CA VAL A 216 3.10 1.07 -27.77
C VAL A 216 3.81 2.32 -27.24
N GLY A 217 3.15 3.48 -27.30
CA GLY A 217 3.65 4.72 -26.71
C GLY A 217 3.83 4.63 -25.19
N GLN A 218 2.82 4.11 -24.48
CA GLN A 218 2.86 3.88 -23.03
C GLN A 218 3.94 2.88 -22.64
N PHE A 219 4.11 1.80 -23.41
CA PHE A 219 5.21 0.85 -23.18
C PHE A 219 6.59 1.52 -23.30
N LEU A 220 6.84 2.26 -24.39
CA LEU A 220 8.12 2.94 -24.58
C LEU A 220 8.33 4.02 -23.52
N ASP A 221 7.29 4.78 -23.18
CA ASP A 221 7.35 5.80 -22.14
C ASP A 221 7.71 5.19 -20.78
N ARG A 222 7.08 4.07 -20.38
CA ARG A 222 7.43 3.33 -19.15
C ARG A 222 8.88 2.87 -19.14
N ALA A 223 9.31 2.21 -20.22
CA ALA A 223 10.69 1.73 -20.34
C ALA A 223 11.70 2.89 -20.30
N HIS A 224 11.36 4.04 -20.90
CA HIS A 224 12.19 5.24 -20.87
C HIS A 224 12.19 5.94 -19.51
N ARG A 225 11.08 5.91 -18.76
CA ARG A 225 11.07 6.36 -17.36
C ARG A 225 12.05 5.49 -16.56
N ASN A 226 11.98 4.18 -16.65
CA ASN A 226 12.88 3.29 -15.91
C ASN A 226 14.30 3.18 -16.51
N ALA A 227 14.64 3.99 -17.51
CA ALA A 227 15.95 3.97 -18.11
C ALA A 227 17.02 4.40 -17.10
N SER A 228 18.05 3.58 -16.92
CA SER A 228 19.22 3.93 -16.13
C SER A 228 20.50 3.77 -16.96
N PRO A 229 21.51 4.63 -16.77
CA PRO A 229 22.79 4.49 -17.48
C PRO A 229 23.37 3.09 -17.30
N PHE A 230 23.87 2.49 -18.38
CA PHE A 230 24.57 1.19 -18.35
C PHE A 230 26.03 1.37 -18.75
N MET A 231 26.92 0.71 -18.01
CA MET A 231 28.34 0.63 -18.34
C MET A 231 28.74 -0.83 -18.57
N GLY A 232 29.16 -1.14 -19.78
CA GLY A 232 29.73 -2.46 -20.08
C GLY A 232 30.97 -2.75 -19.22
N VAL A 233 31.30 -4.04 -19.05
CA VAL A 233 32.36 -4.54 -18.16
C VAL A 233 33.66 -3.73 -18.24
N THR A 234 34.18 -3.47 -19.44
CA THR A 234 35.41 -2.71 -19.63
C THR A 234 35.31 -1.28 -19.09
N ALA A 235 34.20 -0.58 -19.32
CA ALA A 235 34.00 0.78 -18.83
C ALA A 235 33.82 0.80 -17.30
N ARG A 236 33.05 -0.16 -16.77
CA ARG A 236 32.79 -0.34 -15.33
C ARG A 236 34.07 -0.41 -14.49
N TYR A 237 35.11 -1.11 -14.97
CA TYR A 237 36.34 -1.37 -14.22
C TYR A 237 37.56 -0.54 -14.62
N ARG A 238 37.49 0.24 -15.71
CA ARG A 238 38.68 0.96 -16.22
C ARG A 238 38.48 2.46 -16.39
N ARG A 239 37.24 2.94 -16.41
CA ARG A 239 36.96 4.36 -16.59
C ARG A 239 36.57 4.96 -15.24
N PRO A 240 37.30 5.99 -14.79
CA PRO A 240 36.84 6.80 -13.67
C PRO A 240 35.47 7.39 -13.98
N VAL A 241 34.65 7.55 -12.94
CA VAL A 241 33.32 8.18 -13.02
C VAL A 241 33.46 9.63 -13.52
N GLY A 242 34.52 10.33 -13.10
CA GLY A 242 34.83 11.69 -13.51
C GLY A 242 34.07 12.75 -12.71
N LYS A 243 34.59 13.99 -12.70
CA LYS A 243 34.11 15.07 -11.83
C LYS A 243 32.63 15.42 -11.97
N LEU A 244 32.08 15.30 -13.18
CA LEU A 244 30.67 15.66 -13.43
C LEU A 244 29.73 14.63 -12.79
N ARG A 245 29.93 13.35 -13.09
CA ARG A 245 29.10 12.25 -12.56
C ARG A 245 29.35 11.98 -11.08
N ALA A 246 30.56 12.28 -10.58
CA ALA A 246 30.87 12.15 -9.17
C ALA A 246 30.02 13.07 -8.29
N LYS A 247 29.63 14.25 -8.79
CA LYS A 247 28.71 15.16 -8.10
C LYS A 247 27.27 14.64 -8.04
N ASN A 248 26.93 13.72 -8.93
CA ASN A 248 25.60 13.10 -8.98
C ASN A 248 25.56 11.78 -8.19
N GLN A 249 26.68 11.27 -7.69
CA GLN A 249 26.67 10.09 -6.82
C GLN A 249 26.01 10.44 -5.48
N ALA A 250 25.53 9.41 -4.79
CA ALA A 250 25.07 9.54 -3.42
C ALA A 250 26.19 10.11 -2.52
N SER A 251 25.81 10.91 -1.53
CA SER A 251 26.75 11.69 -0.71
C SER A 251 27.02 11.08 0.67
N ASP A 252 26.21 10.09 1.05
CA ASP A 252 26.20 9.32 2.29
C ASP A 252 27.17 8.11 2.27
N LEU A 253 28.04 8.04 1.27
CA LEU A 253 28.90 6.88 1.00
C LEU A 253 30.15 6.85 1.86
N VAL A 254 30.44 5.69 2.45
CA VAL A 254 31.62 5.45 3.29
C VAL A 254 32.52 4.36 2.70
N ASP A 255 33.82 4.44 3.04
CA ASP A 255 34.76 3.35 2.74
C ASP A 255 34.43 2.11 3.60
N PRO A 256 34.18 0.93 3.01
CA PRO A 256 33.86 -0.29 3.77
C PRO A 256 35.00 -0.73 4.73
N ASN A 257 36.23 -0.24 4.52
CA ASN A 257 37.38 -0.46 5.40
C ASN A 257 37.52 0.62 6.47
N CYS A 258 36.81 1.74 6.34
CA CYS A 258 36.82 2.87 7.27
C CYS A 258 35.43 3.52 7.37
N LEU A 259 34.50 2.81 8.03
CA LEU A 259 33.07 3.18 8.10
C LEU A 259 32.78 4.55 8.74
N SER A 260 33.75 5.15 9.42
CA SER A 260 33.63 6.49 10.00
C SER A 260 33.97 7.62 9.01
N ARG A 261 34.36 7.29 7.78
CA ARG A 261 34.87 8.25 6.80
C ARG A 261 34.00 8.23 5.55
N PHE A 262 33.34 9.36 5.30
CA PHE A 262 32.65 9.64 4.05
C PHE A 262 33.65 9.88 2.91
N VAL A 263 33.30 9.42 1.72
CA VAL A 263 34.09 9.58 0.49
C VAL A 263 33.63 10.83 -0.24
N THR A 264 34.55 11.74 -0.58
CA THR A 264 34.15 13.01 -1.22
C THR A 264 33.90 12.85 -2.73
N PRO A 265 33.15 13.76 -3.36
CA PRO A 265 32.99 13.78 -4.82
C PRO A 265 34.31 13.84 -5.59
N GLU A 266 35.35 14.52 -5.07
CA GLU A 266 36.67 14.56 -5.69
C GLU A 266 37.36 13.19 -5.69
N GLU A 267 37.15 12.41 -4.63
CA GLU A 267 37.66 11.06 -4.51
C GLU A 267 36.88 10.11 -5.42
N MET A 268 35.55 10.18 -5.40
CA MET A 268 34.71 9.40 -6.33
C MET A 268 34.99 9.72 -7.80
N ALA A 269 35.41 10.95 -8.13
CA ALA A 269 35.73 11.34 -9.50
C ALA A 269 36.90 10.56 -10.12
N ILE A 270 37.83 10.05 -9.29
CA ILE A 270 38.97 9.24 -9.74
C ILE A 270 38.70 7.73 -9.60
N MET A 271 37.67 7.34 -8.87
CA MET A 271 37.20 5.96 -8.75
C MET A 271 36.44 5.53 -10.01
N THR A 272 36.50 4.24 -10.31
CA THR A 272 35.68 3.58 -11.33
C THR A 272 34.26 3.37 -10.82
N HIS A 273 33.33 3.10 -11.74
CA HIS A 273 31.94 2.80 -11.35
C HIS A 273 31.82 1.58 -10.43
N ALA A 274 32.66 0.55 -10.62
CA ALA A 274 32.69 -0.61 -9.73
C ALA A 274 33.20 -0.26 -8.33
N GLU A 275 34.22 0.60 -8.23
CA GLU A 275 34.74 1.05 -6.94
C GLU A 275 33.73 1.92 -6.21
N VAL A 276 33.00 2.81 -6.92
CA VAL A 276 31.92 3.60 -6.29
C VAL A 276 30.76 2.71 -5.85
N ALA A 277 30.38 1.70 -6.62
CA ALA A 277 29.34 0.75 -6.22
C ALA A 277 29.75 -0.12 -5.01
N ALA A 278 31.05 -0.32 -4.81
CA ALA A 278 31.59 -1.05 -3.66
C ALA A 278 31.65 -0.18 -2.36
N LEU A 279 31.41 1.13 -2.46
CA LEU A 279 31.22 1.97 -1.28
C LEU A 279 29.88 1.65 -0.63
N ASP A 280 29.88 1.66 0.70
CA ASP A 280 28.72 1.28 1.51
C ASP A 280 27.97 2.53 2.01
N VAL A 281 26.78 2.32 2.55
CA VAL A 281 26.10 3.34 3.36
C VAL A 281 26.73 3.41 4.75
N SER A 282 26.52 4.52 5.46
CA SER A 282 26.92 4.65 6.86
C SER A 282 26.28 3.53 7.71
N PRO A 283 26.96 2.99 8.74
CA PRO A 283 26.32 2.10 9.72
C PRO A 283 25.10 2.72 10.41
N TRP A 284 25.05 4.05 10.44
CA TRP A 284 24.00 4.87 11.02
C TRP A 284 22.89 5.25 10.03
N ASP A 285 22.97 4.79 8.79
CA ASP A 285 21.91 4.99 7.80
C ASP A 285 20.55 4.55 8.37
N PRO A 286 19.49 5.37 8.29
CA PRO A 286 18.23 5.05 8.96
C PRO A 286 17.46 3.92 8.25
N MET A 287 17.75 3.67 6.98
CA MET A 287 16.98 2.74 6.17
C MET A 287 17.61 1.35 6.14
N TRP A 288 18.92 1.25 5.91
CA TRP A 288 19.59 0.01 5.50
C TRP A 288 20.80 -0.36 6.36
N HIS A 289 20.95 -1.67 6.56
CA HIS A 289 22.19 -2.24 7.04
C HIS A 289 23.29 -2.15 5.98
N THR A 290 24.52 -1.95 6.44
CA THR A 290 25.70 -2.01 5.57
C THR A 290 25.81 -3.38 4.90
N ARG A 291 26.32 -3.41 3.68
CA ARG A 291 26.58 -4.66 2.94
C ARG A 291 27.46 -5.60 3.76
N ARG A 292 28.50 -5.07 4.40
CA ARG A 292 29.39 -5.88 5.25
C ARG A 292 28.64 -6.57 6.40
N ARG A 293 27.69 -5.88 7.04
CA ARG A 293 26.83 -6.48 8.09
C ARG A 293 26.01 -7.63 7.49
N MET A 294 25.38 -7.39 6.35
CA MET A 294 24.54 -8.36 5.66
C MET A 294 25.30 -9.59 5.09
N GLU A 295 26.60 -9.48 4.84
CA GLU A 295 27.45 -10.59 4.37
C GLU A 295 28.10 -11.40 5.49
N THR A 296 28.42 -10.76 6.62
CA THR A 296 29.19 -11.40 7.71
C THR A 296 28.31 -11.91 8.84
N ASN A 297 27.25 -11.18 9.18
CA ASN A 297 26.32 -11.51 10.25
C ASN A 297 24.95 -10.88 9.94
N PRO A 298 24.20 -11.41 8.95
CA PRO A 298 22.89 -10.88 8.60
C PRO A 298 21.97 -11.02 9.83
N PRO A 299 21.35 -9.92 10.29
CA PRO A 299 20.40 -9.97 11.40
C PRO A 299 19.10 -10.67 10.96
N ASP A 300 18.45 -11.35 11.90
CA ASP A 300 17.05 -11.72 11.75
C ASP A 300 16.16 -10.55 12.16
N THR A 301 16.11 -9.53 11.29
CA THR A 301 15.43 -8.28 11.58
C THR A 301 13.94 -8.49 11.85
N TRP A 302 13.30 -9.53 11.29
CA TRP A 302 11.89 -9.80 11.55
C TRP A 302 11.68 -10.17 13.02
N SER A 303 12.41 -11.17 13.51
CA SER A 303 12.33 -11.56 14.93
C SER A 303 12.80 -10.47 15.87
N MET A 304 13.80 -9.67 15.48
CA MET A 304 14.21 -8.50 16.28
C MET A 304 13.09 -7.47 16.47
N ILE A 305 12.26 -7.23 15.44
CA ILE A 305 11.10 -6.33 15.56
C ILE A 305 10.00 -6.97 16.40
N GLU A 306 9.74 -8.27 16.22
CA GLU A 306 8.78 -9.02 17.05
C GLU A 306 9.16 -8.95 18.54
N GLU A 307 10.38 -9.38 18.89
CA GLU A 307 10.90 -9.40 20.26
C GLU A 307 10.91 -8.00 20.90
N TRP A 308 11.25 -6.97 20.12
CA TRP A 308 11.25 -5.60 20.61
C TRP A 308 9.82 -5.12 20.94
N ILE A 309 8.86 -5.31 20.03
CA ILE A 309 7.47 -4.92 20.26
C ILE A 309 6.89 -5.71 21.45
N GLU A 310 7.12 -7.03 21.50
CA GLU A 310 6.65 -7.87 22.61
C GLU A 310 7.19 -7.38 23.96
N LYS A 311 8.47 -7.00 24.00
CA LYS A 311 9.10 -6.41 25.18
C LYS A 311 8.46 -5.08 25.57
N GLU A 312 8.34 -4.13 24.65
CA GLU A 312 7.82 -2.79 24.98
C GLU A 312 6.35 -2.85 25.41
N VAL A 313 5.52 -3.68 24.76
CA VAL A 313 4.11 -3.87 25.16
C VAL A 313 4.02 -4.58 26.52
N THR A 314 4.91 -5.53 26.80
CA THR A 314 4.99 -6.14 28.14
C THR A 314 5.35 -5.10 29.20
N GLU A 315 6.35 -4.25 28.94
CA GLU A 315 6.72 -3.16 29.86
C GLU A 315 5.55 -2.20 30.10
N GLU A 316 4.85 -1.78 29.04
CA GLU A 316 3.66 -0.91 29.12
C GLU A 316 2.53 -1.52 29.96
N LEU A 317 2.21 -2.80 29.74
CA LEU A 317 1.15 -3.49 30.51
C LEU A 317 1.55 -3.71 31.97
N MET A 318 2.85 -3.89 32.24
CA MET A 318 3.40 -4.10 33.58
C MET A 318 3.67 -2.79 34.34
N ASP A 319 3.43 -1.62 33.73
CA ASP A 319 3.44 -0.33 34.42
C ASP A 319 2.15 -0.10 35.23
N ASP A 320 1.08 -0.87 34.99
CA ASP A 320 -0.10 -0.94 35.84
C ASP A 320 0.20 -1.83 37.07
N ASP A 321 0.19 -1.22 38.27
CA ASP A 321 0.49 -1.89 39.53
C ASP A 321 -0.49 -3.05 39.83
N ASP A 322 -1.77 -2.91 39.48
CA ASP A 322 -2.78 -3.94 39.72
C ASP A 322 -2.57 -5.12 38.77
N PHE A 323 -2.33 -4.85 37.48
CA PHE A 323 -2.02 -5.90 36.50
C PHE A 323 -0.76 -6.67 36.88
N LYS A 324 0.28 -5.97 37.31
CA LYS A 324 1.56 -6.55 37.73
C LYS A 324 1.46 -7.37 39.02
N GLU A 325 0.65 -6.94 39.98
CA GLU A 325 0.41 -7.72 41.21
C GLU A 325 -0.28 -9.05 40.88
N ASP A 326 -1.26 -9.02 39.99
CA ASP A 326 -2.02 -10.20 39.56
C ASP A 326 -1.21 -11.13 38.64
N HIS A 327 -0.32 -10.56 37.81
CA HIS A 327 0.40 -11.26 36.74
C HIS A 327 1.90 -10.91 36.68
N PRO A 328 2.69 -11.20 37.75
CA PRO A 328 4.08 -10.74 37.88
C PRO A 328 5.05 -11.30 36.84
N ASP A 329 4.71 -12.43 36.22
CA ASP A 329 5.51 -13.14 35.21
C ASP A 329 4.89 -13.03 33.80
N PHE A 330 4.02 -12.04 33.55
CA PHE A 330 3.38 -11.86 32.26
C PHE A 330 4.38 -11.47 31.16
N GLU A 331 4.22 -12.09 29.98
CA GLU A 331 4.93 -11.74 28.76
C GLU A 331 3.93 -11.66 27.61
N TYR A 332 3.87 -10.52 26.93
CA TYR A 332 3.04 -10.32 25.75
C TYR A 332 3.61 -11.10 24.56
N SER A 333 2.76 -11.76 23.78
CA SER A 333 3.15 -12.39 22.52
C SER A 333 2.28 -11.95 21.35
N LEU A 334 2.91 -11.38 20.31
CA LEU A 334 2.29 -11.01 19.04
C LEU A 334 1.65 -12.21 18.35
N HIS A 335 2.25 -13.39 18.49
CA HIS A 335 1.75 -14.60 17.87
C HIS A 335 0.40 -15.04 18.44
N ASP A 336 0.21 -14.89 19.76
CA ASP A 336 -1.02 -15.29 20.43
C ASP A 336 -2.06 -14.17 20.42
N ALA A 337 -1.63 -12.93 20.62
CA ALA A 337 -2.51 -11.76 20.64
C ALA A 337 -3.27 -11.56 19.31
N ARG A 338 -2.61 -11.77 18.17
CA ARG A 338 -3.27 -11.66 16.85
C ARG A 338 -4.34 -12.71 16.58
N ARG A 339 -4.48 -13.74 17.43
CA ARG A 339 -5.41 -14.85 17.18
C ARG A 339 -6.85 -14.52 17.50
N VAL A 340 -7.10 -13.60 18.43
CA VAL A 340 -8.44 -13.14 18.80
C VAL A 340 -8.44 -11.63 18.78
N LEU A 341 -9.15 -11.08 17.80
CA LEU A 341 -9.23 -9.66 17.52
C LEU A 341 -10.66 -9.18 17.75
N PHE A 342 -10.82 -7.97 18.23
CA PHE A 342 -12.09 -7.32 18.48
C PHE A 342 -12.29 -6.19 17.48
N TRP A 343 -13.48 -6.12 16.89
CA TRP A 343 -13.85 -5.03 16.00
C TRP A 343 -13.70 -3.68 16.71
N ASP A 344 -13.04 -2.74 16.04
CA ASP A 344 -13.06 -1.34 16.46
C ASP A 344 -13.76 -0.44 15.43
N ASP A 345 -13.16 -0.19 14.27
CA ASP A 345 -13.72 0.73 13.28
C ASP A 345 -13.45 0.32 11.82
N VAL A 346 -14.24 0.85 10.89
CA VAL A 346 -14.01 0.72 9.45
C VAL A 346 -13.20 1.90 8.94
N LYS A 347 -11.99 1.62 8.40
CA LYS A 347 -11.15 2.67 7.82
C LYS A 347 -11.85 3.32 6.62
N SER A 348 -11.96 4.65 6.61
CA SER A 348 -12.59 5.41 5.52
C SER A 348 -11.59 6.09 4.57
N THR A 349 -10.29 5.81 4.68
CA THR A 349 -9.23 6.55 3.96
C THR A 349 -8.25 5.69 3.17
N ALA A 350 -8.42 4.37 3.10
CA ALA A 350 -7.42 3.49 2.49
C ALA A 350 -7.77 3.03 1.05
N THR A 351 -6.80 2.37 0.42
CA THR A 351 -6.86 1.86 -0.96
C THR A 351 -7.34 0.42 -1.09
N SER A 352 -7.33 -0.34 0.00
CA SER A 352 -7.74 -1.75 0.08
C SER A 352 -8.67 -2.01 1.27
N PRO A 353 -9.58 -3.00 1.19
CA PRO A 353 -10.53 -3.30 2.25
C PRO A 353 -9.82 -3.65 3.56
N LYS A 354 -10.00 -2.82 4.58
CA LYS A 354 -9.42 -3.02 5.90
C LYS A 354 -10.25 -2.38 7.01
N VAL A 355 -10.12 -2.93 8.19
CA VAL A 355 -10.77 -2.47 9.42
C VAL A 355 -9.74 -2.41 10.54
N ASP A 356 -9.91 -1.45 11.43
CA ASP A 356 -9.13 -1.39 12.66
C ASP A 356 -9.74 -2.36 13.67
N VAL A 357 -8.86 -3.07 14.36
CA VAL A 357 -9.23 -4.07 15.36
C VAL A 357 -8.23 -3.97 16.50
N ILE A 358 -8.66 -4.36 17.69
CA ILE A 358 -7.78 -4.47 18.85
C ILE A 358 -7.60 -5.92 19.25
N ASP A 359 -6.47 -6.27 19.86
CA ASP A 359 -6.31 -7.59 20.46
C ASP A 359 -6.90 -7.66 21.88
N ILE A 360 -6.65 -8.79 22.54
CA ILE A 360 -7.13 -9.05 23.91
C ILE A 360 -6.56 -8.06 24.93
N PHE A 361 -5.39 -7.48 24.70
CA PHE A 361 -4.75 -6.49 25.55
C PHE A 361 -4.96 -5.07 25.04
N GLU A 362 -5.99 -4.88 24.21
CA GLU A 362 -6.45 -3.58 23.70
C GLU A 362 -5.46 -2.89 22.76
N GLN A 363 -4.50 -3.65 22.26
CA GLN A 363 -3.51 -3.11 21.38
C GLN A 363 -3.99 -3.06 19.94
N GLU A 364 -3.57 -2.04 19.18
CA GLU A 364 -4.06 -1.80 17.82
C GLU A 364 -3.47 -2.74 16.75
N TRP A 365 -4.35 -3.21 15.88
CA TRP A 365 -4.07 -3.98 14.68
C TRP A 365 -4.95 -3.53 13.52
N LYS A 366 -4.56 -3.91 12.30
CA LYS A 366 -5.44 -3.82 11.12
C LYS A 366 -5.72 -5.20 10.59
N LEU A 367 -6.98 -5.46 10.27
CA LEU A 367 -7.40 -6.65 9.54
C LEU A 367 -7.70 -6.28 8.09
N LYS A 368 -6.98 -6.88 7.14
CA LYS A 368 -7.10 -6.59 5.69
C LYS A 368 -7.56 -7.82 4.89
N TRP A 369 -8.16 -7.56 3.72
CA TRP A 369 -8.57 -8.58 2.74
C TRP A 369 -8.17 -8.17 1.32
N GLY A 370 -8.38 -9.08 0.36
CA GLY A 370 -8.15 -8.81 -1.06
C GLY A 370 -6.75 -9.19 -1.54
N GLU A 371 -6.22 -8.47 -2.53
CA GLU A 371 -4.96 -8.84 -3.17
C GLU A 371 -3.71 -8.66 -2.31
N GLU A 372 -3.77 -7.78 -1.31
CA GLU A 372 -2.64 -7.43 -0.43
C GLU A 372 -2.30 -8.52 0.60
N THR A 373 -3.26 -9.41 0.90
CA THR A 373 -3.16 -10.46 1.94
C THR A 373 -1.92 -11.34 1.80
N ALA A 374 -1.52 -11.62 0.56
CA ALA A 374 -0.37 -12.44 0.25
C ALA A 374 0.88 -11.58 0.01
N THR A 375 0.74 -10.47 -0.72
CA THR A 375 1.87 -9.67 -1.23
C THR A 375 2.55 -8.87 -0.14
N GLU A 376 1.81 -8.30 0.81
CA GLU A 376 2.38 -7.44 1.84
C GLU A 376 3.29 -8.21 2.81
N PRO A 377 2.90 -9.40 3.34
CA PRO A 377 3.80 -10.25 4.13
C PRO A 377 5.09 -10.66 3.40
N MET A 378 5.00 -10.90 2.09
CA MET A 378 6.16 -11.23 1.25
C MET A 378 7.04 -10.01 1.02
N GLY A 379 6.46 -8.88 0.63
CA GLY A 379 7.17 -7.65 0.30
C GLY A 379 7.95 -7.08 1.49
N ASN A 380 7.35 -7.07 2.69
CA ASN A 380 8.01 -6.60 3.91
C ASN A 380 9.24 -7.46 4.25
N ARG A 381 9.08 -8.78 4.25
CA ARG A 381 10.18 -9.72 4.52
C ARG A 381 11.25 -9.71 3.43
N LEU A 382 10.89 -9.51 2.15
CA LEU A 382 11.86 -9.36 1.05
C LEU A 382 12.73 -8.11 1.27
N ARG A 383 12.15 -6.99 1.70
CA ARG A 383 12.89 -5.76 2.01
C ARG A 383 13.86 -5.97 3.17
N LEU A 384 13.46 -6.64 4.24
CA LEU A 384 14.37 -7.01 5.33
C LEU A 384 15.51 -7.92 4.85
N ALA A 385 15.20 -8.94 4.04
CA ALA A 385 16.22 -9.83 3.48
C ALA A 385 17.25 -9.09 2.61
N LEU A 386 16.82 -8.06 1.89
CA LEU A 386 17.68 -7.19 1.08
C LEU A 386 18.58 -6.28 1.93
N GLY A 387 18.19 -5.99 3.17
CA GLY A 387 18.99 -5.26 4.15
C GLY A 387 18.29 -4.10 4.84
N ALA A 388 16.98 -3.92 4.65
CA ALA A 388 16.24 -2.90 5.39
C ALA A 388 16.30 -3.15 6.91
N LYS A 389 16.41 -2.07 7.69
CA LYS A 389 16.49 -2.12 9.17
C LYS A 389 15.14 -2.29 9.84
N TYR A 390 14.06 -1.93 9.15
CA TYR A 390 12.71 -1.95 9.66
C TYR A 390 11.69 -2.21 8.54
N SER A 391 10.54 -2.79 8.89
CA SER A 391 9.37 -2.93 8.03
C SER A 391 8.14 -3.23 8.90
N ASP A 392 6.93 -3.05 8.38
CA ASP A 392 5.72 -3.41 9.12
C ASP A 392 5.61 -4.91 9.33
N LEU A 393 5.21 -5.30 10.55
CA LEU A 393 4.88 -6.68 10.85
C LEU A 393 3.48 -7.02 10.30
N THR A 394 3.47 -7.92 9.32
CA THR A 394 2.28 -8.39 8.62
C THR A 394 2.23 -9.92 8.59
N TYR A 395 1.05 -10.47 8.87
CA TYR A 395 0.82 -11.91 9.00
C TYR A 395 -0.40 -12.34 8.19
N ALA A 396 -0.18 -13.19 7.20
CA ALA A 396 -1.26 -13.82 6.46
C ALA A 396 -2.03 -14.81 7.34
N ASN A 397 -3.32 -14.94 7.09
CA ASN A 397 -4.18 -15.97 7.64
C ASN A 397 -4.99 -16.60 6.52
N VAL A 398 -4.80 -17.91 6.39
CA VAL A 398 -5.49 -18.74 5.42
C VAL A 398 -6.16 -19.89 6.17
N ASP A 399 -7.30 -20.39 5.68
CA ASP A 399 -8.03 -21.54 6.24
C ASP A 399 -8.73 -21.23 7.59
N GLY A 400 -8.85 -19.97 7.99
CA GLY A 400 -9.38 -19.62 9.32
C GLY A 400 -8.57 -20.23 10.47
N THR A 401 -7.33 -20.56 10.13
CA THR A 401 -6.19 -21.00 10.94
C THR A 401 -6.01 -20.25 12.23
N SER A 402 -5.90 -18.94 12.01
CA SER A 402 -5.02 -18.13 12.83
C SER A 402 -5.80 -17.02 13.50
N HIS A 403 -6.78 -16.40 12.84
CA HIS A 403 -7.45 -15.21 13.37
C HIS A 403 -8.97 -15.40 13.50
N VAL A 404 -9.51 -15.02 14.65
CA VAL A 404 -10.93 -14.88 14.94
C VAL A 404 -11.23 -13.39 15.17
N LEU A 405 -12.24 -12.86 14.49
CA LEU A 405 -12.79 -11.54 14.75
C LEU A 405 -14.03 -11.67 15.64
N ILE A 406 -14.05 -10.97 16.76
CA ILE A 406 -15.20 -10.79 17.64
C ILE A 406 -15.82 -9.43 17.34
N LEU A 407 -17.09 -9.45 16.99
CA LEU A 407 -17.86 -8.25 16.69
C LEU A 407 -18.27 -7.50 17.96
N ALA A 408 -18.56 -6.20 17.80
CA ALA A 408 -19.04 -5.34 18.87
C ALA A 408 -20.23 -5.95 19.63
N SER A 409 -20.32 -5.65 20.93
CA SER A 409 -21.46 -6.02 21.76
C SER A 409 -22.62 -5.05 21.52
N GLU A 410 -23.85 -5.45 21.90
CA GLU A 410 -24.99 -4.53 21.87
C GLU A 410 -24.82 -3.37 22.86
N LEU A 411 -23.99 -3.52 23.89
CA LEU A 411 -23.64 -2.43 24.79
C LEU A 411 -22.66 -1.47 24.10
N ASP A 412 -21.58 -1.97 23.49
CA ASP A 412 -20.57 -1.17 22.78
C ASP A 412 -21.24 -0.28 21.72
N LYS A 413 -22.18 -0.85 20.97
CA LYS A 413 -22.97 -0.13 19.98
C LYS A 413 -23.92 0.90 20.59
N LYS A 414 -24.47 0.64 21.77
CA LYS A 414 -25.32 1.63 22.47
C LYS A 414 -24.48 2.79 22.98
N LEU A 415 -23.27 2.54 23.48
CA LEU A 415 -22.34 3.58 23.95
C LEU A 415 -21.74 4.39 22.80
N ASN A 416 -21.69 3.81 21.60
CA ASN A 416 -21.13 4.43 20.41
C ASN A 416 -22.13 4.35 19.24
N PRO A 417 -23.27 5.07 19.32
CA PRO A 417 -24.36 4.93 18.35
C PRO A 417 -24.02 5.48 16.96
N ASP A 418 -23.06 6.40 16.89
CA ASP A 418 -22.61 7.05 15.65
C ASP A 418 -21.52 6.26 14.93
N ASP A 419 -20.86 5.34 15.62
CA ASP A 419 -19.83 4.48 15.05
C ASP A 419 -20.44 3.29 14.32
N GLU A 420 -19.82 2.87 13.23
CA GLU A 420 -20.17 1.63 12.55
C GLU A 420 -19.70 0.41 13.36
N LYS A 421 -20.46 0.05 14.40
CA LYS A 421 -20.19 -1.12 15.28
C LYS A 421 -21.13 -2.29 14.91
N PRO A 422 -20.78 -3.16 13.94
CA PRO A 422 -21.59 -4.31 13.58
C PRO A 422 -21.61 -5.32 14.73
N THR A 423 -22.80 -5.75 15.15
CA THR A 423 -23.00 -6.77 16.21
C THR A 423 -23.35 -8.16 15.65
N THR A 424 -23.63 -8.23 14.35
CA THR A 424 -24.01 -9.47 13.64
C THR A 424 -23.26 -9.59 12.32
N VAL A 425 -23.14 -10.81 11.80
CA VAL A 425 -22.50 -11.08 10.49
C VAL A 425 -23.18 -10.31 9.36
N LYS A 426 -24.52 -10.20 9.40
CA LYS A 426 -25.27 -9.44 8.39
C LYS A 426 -24.96 -7.95 8.45
N ALA A 427 -24.82 -7.40 9.66
CA ALA A 427 -24.42 -6.00 9.85
C ALA A 427 -22.97 -5.79 9.38
N PHE A 428 -22.05 -6.70 9.69
CA PHE A 428 -20.65 -6.63 9.23
C PHE A 428 -20.55 -6.66 7.70
N ILE A 429 -21.25 -7.58 7.02
CA ILE A 429 -21.27 -7.63 5.55
C ILE A 429 -21.82 -6.31 4.98
N ARG A 430 -22.87 -5.76 5.59
CA ARG A 430 -23.46 -4.49 5.17
C ARG A 430 -22.48 -3.33 5.34
N VAL A 431 -21.86 -3.19 6.51
CA VAL A 431 -20.84 -2.17 6.83
C VAL A 431 -19.71 -2.21 5.80
N MET A 432 -19.12 -3.38 5.55
CA MET A 432 -18.05 -3.50 4.55
C MET A 432 -18.50 -3.13 3.13
N LYS A 433 -19.75 -3.45 2.79
CA LYS A 433 -20.34 -3.15 1.48
C LYS A 433 -20.75 -1.69 1.32
N GLU A 434 -21.18 -1.02 2.38
CA GLU A 434 -21.57 0.40 2.39
C GLU A 434 -20.38 1.34 2.61
N SER A 435 -19.24 0.80 3.09
CA SER A 435 -17.99 1.54 3.21
C SER A 435 -17.47 2.05 1.86
N LYS A 436 -16.52 2.98 1.88
CA LYS A 436 -15.83 3.50 0.67
C LYS A 436 -15.11 2.43 -0.16
N TYR A 437 -14.91 1.23 0.39
CA TYR A 437 -14.35 0.11 -0.37
C TYR A 437 -15.37 -0.58 -1.28
N ASP A 438 -16.68 -0.39 -1.03
CA ASP A 438 -17.75 -1.17 -1.66
C ASP A 438 -17.49 -2.69 -1.60
N PHE A 439 -16.95 -3.19 -0.47
CA PHE A 439 -16.34 -4.52 -0.43
C PHE A 439 -17.32 -5.64 -0.03
N ASN A 440 -17.52 -6.60 -0.91
CA ASN A 440 -18.26 -7.82 -0.61
C ASN A 440 -17.40 -8.82 0.16
N VAL A 441 -17.36 -8.69 1.50
CA VAL A 441 -16.58 -9.58 2.38
C VAL A 441 -17.13 -11.01 2.49
N LYS A 442 -18.38 -11.25 2.07
CA LYS A 442 -19.07 -12.54 2.23
C LYS A 442 -18.27 -13.75 1.70
N PRO A 443 -17.60 -13.71 0.53
CA PRO A 443 -16.83 -14.84 0.01
C PRO A 443 -15.62 -15.19 0.88
N PHE A 444 -15.11 -14.23 1.65
CA PHE A 444 -13.97 -14.35 2.55
C PHE A 444 -14.35 -14.94 3.90
N ILE A 445 -15.64 -14.98 4.27
CA ILE A 445 -16.07 -15.61 5.53
C ILE A 445 -15.99 -17.13 5.38
N LEU A 446 -15.19 -17.77 6.23
CA LEU A 446 -15.12 -19.23 6.33
C LEU A 446 -16.23 -19.77 7.21
N ALA A 447 -16.36 -19.19 8.42
CA ALA A 447 -17.32 -19.61 9.42
C ALA A 447 -17.65 -18.43 10.32
N SER A 448 -18.84 -18.47 10.92
CA SER A 448 -19.28 -17.47 11.87
C SER A 448 -20.35 -18.05 12.78
N GLY A 449 -20.53 -17.47 13.96
CA GLY A 449 -21.58 -17.89 14.88
C GLY A 449 -21.65 -16.97 16.10
N THR A 450 -22.37 -17.44 17.10
CA THR A 450 -22.45 -16.80 18.42
C THR A 450 -21.62 -17.59 19.42
N ILE A 451 -20.94 -16.90 20.33
CA ILE A 451 -20.22 -17.54 21.44
C ILE A 451 -21.23 -18.12 22.43
N THR A 452 -21.18 -19.43 22.64
CA THR A 452 -22.03 -20.19 23.56
C THR A 452 -21.17 -21.01 24.52
N GLU A 453 -21.76 -21.54 25.60
CA GLU A 453 -21.00 -22.33 26.58
C GLU A 453 -20.40 -23.58 25.94
N GLU A 454 -21.09 -24.14 24.94
CA GLU A 454 -20.71 -25.34 24.21
C GLU A 454 -19.52 -25.14 23.26
N ASN A 455 -19.31 -23.91 22.75
CA ASN A 455 -18.27 -23.62 21.74
C ASN A 455 -17.17 -22.67 22.23
N ALA A 456 -17.36 -21.99 23.36
CA ALA A 456 -16.48 -20.93 23.82
C ALA A 456 -15.03 -21.42 24.02
N ASP A 457 -14.83 -22.63 24.54
CA ASP A 457 -13.47 -23.21 24.71
C ASP A 457 -12.75 -23.44 23.37
N THR A 458 -13.49 -23.63 22.27
CA THR A 458 -12.90 -23.80 20.94
C THR A 458 -12.67 -22.46 20.25
N ILE A 459 -13.59 -21.51 20.39
CA ILE A 459 -13.50 -20.19 19.72
C ILE A 459 -12.50 -19.27 20.44
N LEU A 460 -12.48 -19.33 21.77
CA LEU A 460 -11.66 -18.49 22.65
C LEU A 460 -10.46 -19.26 23.21
N ALA A 461 -10.01 -20.32 22.54
CA ALA A 461 -8.88 -21.15 22.96
C ALA A 461 -7.56 -20.38 23.15
N HIS A 462 -7.47 -19.19 22.55
CA HIS A 462 -6.31 -18.30 22.60
C HIS A 462 -6.54 -17.05 23.45
N VAL A 463 -7.63 -17.00 24.23
CA VAL A 463 -7.81 -15.95 25.25
C VAL A 463 -7.05 -16.40 26.51
N PRO A 464 -5.97 -15.70 26.90
CA PRO A 464 -5.16 -16.07 28.05
C PRO A 464 -5.89 -15.82 29.38
N GLU A 465 -5.41 -16.44 30.46
CA GLU A 465 -6.00 -16.29 31.79
C GLU A 465 -5.83 -14.87 32.34
N GLU A 466 -4.91 -14.09 31.78
CA GLU A 466 -4.52 -12.73 32.14
C GLU A 466 -5.35 -11.66 31.40
N ALA A 467 -6.22 -12.06 30.47
CA ALA A 467 -7.01 -11.12 29.67
C ALA A 467 -7.83 -10.13 30.53
N PRO A 468 -7.94 -8.84 30.17
CA PRO A 468 -8.77 -7.87 30.89
C PRO A 468 -10.21 -8.35 31.12
N LYS A 469 -10.86 -7.89 32.19
CA LYS A 469 -12.20 -8.33 32.62
C LYS A 469 -13.23 -8.30 31.48
N LYS A 470 -13.17 -7.28 30.61
CA LYS A 470 -14.08 -7.10 29.47
C LYS A 470 -13.88 -8.14 28.36
N HIS A 471 -12.69 -8.74 28.27
CA HIS A 471 -12.34 -9.79 27.30
C HIS A 471 -12.36 -11.21 27.89
N LYS A 472 -12.67 -11.37 29.19
CA LYS A 472 -12.86 -12.70 29.78
C LYS A 472 -14.02 -13.45 29.12
N LYS A 473 -13.87 -14.78 29.00
CA LYS A 473 -14.85 -15.72 28.43
C LYS A 473 -16.30 -15.42 28.80
N LYS A 474 -16.59 -15.18 30.08
CA LYS A 474 -17.96 -14.91 30.58
C LYS A 474 -18.58 -13.65 29.96
N ARG A 475 -17.80 -12.59 29.74
CA ARG A 475 -18.27 -11.32 29.14
C ARG A 475 -18.39 -11.39 27.61
N LEU A 476 -17.69 -12.33 26.98
CA LEU A 476 -17.76 -12.57 25.53
C LEU A 476 -18.95 -13.46 25.11
N MET A 477 -19.59 -14.12 26.07
CA MET A 477 -20.79 -14.94 25.83
C MET A 477 -21.88 -14.13 25.10
N GLY A 478 -22.44 -14.72 24.03
CA GLY A 478 -23.47 -14.07 23.22
C GLY A 478 -22.94 -13.14 22.12
N ARG A 479 -21.63 -12.82 22.08
CA ARG A 479 -21.05 -12.03 20.98
C ARG A 479 -20.93 -12.86 19.70
N THR A 480 -20.95 -12.18 18.56
CA THR A 480 -20.75 -12.79 17.24
C THR A 480 -19.27 -12.93 16.95
N TRP A 481 -18.84 -14.11 16.45
CA TRP A 481 -17.48 -14.37 15.98
C TRP A 481 -17.46 -14.66 14.48
N ILE A 482 -16.35 -14.33 13.81
CA ILE A 482 -16.11 -14.57 12.39
C ILE A 482 -14.68 -15.12 12.19
N LYS A 483 -14.57 -16.17 11.38
CA LYS A 483 -13.30 -16.69 10.83
C LYS A 483 -13.28 -16.46 9.32
N PHE A 484 -12.10 -16.15 8.79
CA PHE A 484 -11.92 -15.84 7.37
C PHE A 484 -11.17 -16.96 6.65
N LYS A 485 -11.54 -17.21 5.38
CA LYS A 485 -10.82 -18.12 4.49
C LYS A 485 -9.44 -17.57 4.15
N GLU A 486 -9.37 -16.26 3.98
CA GLU A 486 -8.21 -15.48 3.64
C GLU A 486 -8.35 -14.10 4.29
N SER A 487 -7.34 -13.67 5.04
CA SER A 487 -7.18 -12.32 5.56
C SER A 487 -5.71 -12.10 5.89
N MET A 488 -5.33 -10.88 6.26
CA MET A 488 -4.05 -10.63 6.91
C MET A 488 -4.23 -9.65 8.06
N VAL A 489 -3.30 -9.68 9.00
CA VAL A 489 -3.24 -8.68 10.06
C VAL A 489 -1.94 -7.92 9.98
N GLU A 490 -2.01 -6.62 10.20
CA GLU A 490 -0.88 -5.71 10.28
C GLU A 490 -0.82 -5.11 11.67
N ASN A 491 0.37 -5.13 12.25
CA ASN A 491 0.60 -4.62 13.58
C ASN A 491 0.63 -3.08 13.63
N LYS A 492 -0.07 -2.47 14.60
CA LYS A 492 -0.18 -1.02 14.75
C LYS A 492 0.05 -0.50 16.17
N HIS A 493 0.67 -1.29 17.05
CA HIS A 493 0.95 -0.86 18.43
C HIS A 493 1.52 0.55 18.55
N ASP A 494 1.05 1.26 19.58
CA ASP A 494 1.50 2.61 19.91
C ASP A 494 2.96 2.65 20.38
N VAL A 495 3.51 1.53 20.88
CA VAL A 495 4.95 1.41 21.18
C VAL A 495 5.82 1.68 19.96
N VAL A 496 5.28 1.45 18.75
CA VAL A 496 5.90 1.88 17.50
C VAL A 496 5.53 3.33 17.25
N ASN A 497 6.38 4.24 17.70
CA ASN A 497 6.23 5.66 17.38
C ASN A 497 6.47 5.89 15.88
N ARG A 498 5.39 5.83 15.09
CA ARG A 498 5.40 6.01 13.63
C ARG A 498 5.38 7.49 13.30
N GLY A 499 6.33 7.93 12.50
CA GLY A 499 6.28 9.27 11.93
C GLY A 499 5.55 9.36 10.61
N GLY A 500 5.43 10.60 10.15
CA GLY A 500 4.87 10.94 8.85
C GLY A 500 5.69 10.39 7.67
N PRO A 501 5.23 10.68 6.44
CA PRO A 501 5.98 10.31 5.25
C PRO A 501 7.35 11.01 5.22
N ILE A 502 8.39 10.32 4.75
CA ILE A 502 9.64 10.97 4.38
C ILE A 502 9.48 11.62 3.02
N SER A 503 9.95 12.87 2.90
CA SER A 503 9.95 13.50 1.58
C SER A 503 11.01 12.85 0.70
N LEU A 504 10.61 12.43 -0.49
CA LEU A 504 11.44 11.81 -1.51
C LEU A 504 11.86 12.81 -2.60
N HIS A 505 11.48 14.07 -2.44
CA HIS A 505 11.73 15.16 -3.38
C HIS A 505 12.84 16.14 -2.91
N THR A 506 13.44 15.91 -1.73
CA THR A 506 14.49 16.79 -1.19
C THR A 506 15.86 16.51 -1.79
N GLU A 507 16.78 17.48 -1.70
CA GLU A 507 18.19 17.28 -2.08
C GLU A 507 18.87 16.20 -1.22
N PHE A 508 18.44 16.02 0.03
CA PHE A 508 18.94 14.94 0.88
C PHE A 508 18.56 13.57 0.31
N SER A 509 17.27 13.37 0.03
CA SER A 509 16.73 12.11 -0.52
C SER A 509 17.32 11.79 -1.88
N LYS A 510 17.52 12.83 -2.71
CA LYS A 510 18.23 12.69 -3.98
C LYS A 510 19.67 12.27 -3.79
N SER A 511 20.31 12.54 -2.67
CA SER A 511 21.71 12.19 -2.40
C SER A 511 21.89 10.94 -1.53
N ASP A 512 20.80 10.26 -1.17
CA ASP A 512 20.79 9.08 -0.31
C ASP A 512 20.83 7.79 -1.16
N ARG A 513 21.78 6.91 -0.87
CA ARG A 513 21.96 5.66 -1.64
C ARG A 513 20.78 4.71 -1.43
N ALA A 514 20.31 4.53 -0.19
CA ALA A 514 19.28 3.55 0.14
C ALA A 514 17.96 3.88 -0.56
N LEU A 515 17.55 5.15 -0.56
CA LEU A 515 16.35 5.63 -1.25
C LEU A 515 16.47 5.51 -2.78
N ARG A 516 17.66 5.76 -3.34
CA ARG A 516 17.94 5.50 -4.76
C ARG A 516 17.83 4.02 -5.11
N GLN A 517 18.39 3.14 -4.30
CA GLN A 517 18.37 1.70 -4.54
C GLN A 517 16.99 1.07 -4.32
N ALA A 518 16.11 1.71 -3.55
CA ALA A 518 14.71 1.30 -3.42
C ALA A 518 13.99 1.19 -4.78
N LEU A 519 14.38 1.98 -5.80
CA LEU A 519 13.91 1.81 -7.19
C LEU A 519 14.26 0.43 -7.75
N VAL A 520 15.51 -0.01 -7.57
CA VAL A 520 15.98 -1.29 -8.11
C VAL A 520 15.19 -2.44 -7.49
N PHE A 521 14.85 -2.30 -6.21
CA PHE A 521 14.05 -3.27 -5.47
C PHE A 521 12.58 -3.25 -5.90
N GLY A 522 12.01 -2.05 -6.06
CA GLY A 522 10.67 -1.86 -6.61
C GLY A 522 10.53 -2.45 -8.01
N ILE A 523 11.55 -2.26 -8.88
CA ILE A 523 11.57 -2.91 -10.20
C ILE A 523 11.60 -4.43 -10.06
N TRP A 524 12.46 -4.98 -9.20
CA TRP A 524 12.57 -6.43 -9.02
C TRP A 524 11.27 -7.08 -8.55
N MET A 525 10.59 -6.43 -7.59
CA MET A 525 9.31 -6.89 -7.04
C MET A 525 8.10 -6.46 -7.89
N GLU A 526 8.28 -5.58 -8.88
CA GLU A 526 7.17 -4.92 -9.60
C GLU A 526 6.22 -4.17 -8.65
N ASP A 527 6.80 -3.41 -7.73
CA ASP A 527 6.07 -2.56 -6.80
C ASP A 527 5.58 -1.29 -7.51
N THR A 528 4.26 -1.17 -7.64
CA THR A 528 3.63 -0.12 -8.45
C THR A 528 3.28 1.12 -7.63
N ASP A 529 3.10 0.99 -6.31
CA ASP A 529 2.59 2.05 -5.43
C ASP A 529 3.69 2.55 -4.48
N VAL A 530 4.58 3.37 -5.01
CA VAL A 530 5.82 3.81 -4.33
C VAL A 530 5.79 5.31 -4.01
N LYS A 531 4.60 5.82 -3.66
CA LYS A 531 4.37 7.21 -3.22
C LYS A 531 5.08 7.54 -1.91
N GLU A 532 5.21 8.84 -1.61
CA GLU A 532 5.80 9.31 -0.34
C GLU A 532 5.06 8.75 0.88
N ASP A 533 3.73 8.60 0.81
CA ASP A 533 2.93 8.01 1.89
C ASP A 533 3.32 6.56 2.25
N ASN A 534 3.99 5.87 1.33
CA ASN A 534 4.47 4.51 1.53
C ASN A 534 5.94 4.48 1.98
N HIS A 535 6.55 5.64 2.24
CA HIS A 535 7.87 5.74 2.87
C HIS A 535 7.71 6.42 4.23
N ARG A 536 7.84 5.67 5.30
CA ARG A 536 7.52 6.10 6.67
C ARG A 536 8.77 6.15 7.53
N THR A 537 8.64 6.83 8.66
CA THR A 537 9.65 6.78 9.72
C THR A 537 9.12 6.04 10.93
N ALA A 538 10.01 5.50 11.74
CA ALA A 538 9.70 4.97 13.06
C ALA A 538 10.80 5.38 14.05
N TRP A 539 10.41 5.59 15.31
CA TRP A 539 11.34 5.66 16.43
C TRP A 539 11.18 4.43 17.31
N ALA A 540 12.30 3.82 17.67
CA ALA A 540 12.33 2.67 18.55
C ALA A 540 13.37 2.89 19.65
N LYS A 541 12.95 2.71 20.90
CA LYS A 541 13.83 2.79 22.06
C LYS A 541 14.46 1.43 22.33
N ASP A 542 15.76 1.39 22.61
CA ASP A 542 16.48 0.18 23.02
C ASP A 542 16.39 -0.98 22.00
N PHE A 543 16.14 -0.67 20.72
CA PHE A 543 15.93 -1.64 19.64
C PHE A 543 17.19 -2.41 19.27
N GLY A 544 17.07 -3.74 19.13
CA GLY A 544 18.18 -4.59 18.68
C GLY A 544 19.40 -4.57 19.60
N GLY A 545 19.20 -4.31 20.90
CA GLY A 545 20.26 -4.26 21.91
C GLY A 545 21.10 -2.98 21.89
N HIS A 546 20.59 -1.91 21.29
CA HIS A 546 21.24 -0.60 21.25
C HIS A 546 20.48 0.41 22.12
N ASP A 547 21.10 0.85 23.21
CA ASP A 547 20.51 1.79 24.16
C ASP A 547 20.07 3.13 23.50
N GLY A 548 18.93 3.64 23.92
CA GLY A 548 18.38 4.93 23.52
C GLY A 548 17.45 4.90 22.30
N GLN A 549 17.06 6.08 21.84
CA GLN A 549 16.15 6.24 20.70
C GLN A 549 16.88 6.07 19.36
N GLN A 550 16.36 5.19 18.51
CA GLN A 550 16.80 4.99 17.13
C GLN A 550 15.74 5.50 16.17
N TYR A 551 16.19 6.08 15.07
CA TYR A 551 15.35 6.54 13.97
C TYR A 551 15.51 5.61 12.78
N PHE A 552 14.38 5.13 12.25
CA PHE A 552 14.32 4.29 11.06
C PHE A 552 13.53 4.98 9.96
N GLU A 553 13.98 4.77 8.74
CA GLU A 553 13.23 5.04 7.52
C GLU A 553 12.90 3.70 6.88
N PHE A 554 11.69 3.51 6.40
CA PHE A 554 11.30 2.24 5.82
C PHE A 554 10.18 2.42 4.82
N PHE A 555 10.05 1.42 3.95
CA PHE A 555 8.91 1.35 3.06
C PHE A 555 7.81 0.52 3.70
N HIS A 556 6.63 1.11 3.67
CA HIS A 556 5.37 0.63 4.19
C HIS A 556 4.48 0.17 3.03
N ASP A 557 3.61 -0.80 3.28
CA ASP A 557 2.53 -1.23 2.37
C ASP A 557 2.99 -1.63 0.94
N PRO A 558 3.89 -2.63 0.79
CA PRO A 558 4.18 -3.22 -0.52
C PRO A 558 3.04 -4.14 -1.01
N GLY A 559 1.79 -3.90 -0.59
CA GLY A 559 0.62 -4.66 -1.01
C GLY A 559 0.41 -4.64 -2.53
N SER A 560 0.81 -3.55 -3.19
CA SER A 560 0.70 -3.34 -4.65
C SER A 560 1.88 -3.87 -5.47
N SER A 561 2.42 -5.02 -5.09
CA SER A 561 3.63 -5.62 -5.68
C SER A 561 3.45 -7.08 -6.13
N LEU A 562 4.52 -7.69 -6.66
CA LEU A 562 4.63 -9.12 -7.03
C LEU A 562 3.60 -9.56 -8.09
N GLY A 563 3.17 -8.65 -8.94
CA GLY A 563 2.15 -8.87 -9.95
C GLY A 563 2.36 -7.98 -11.17
N GLY A 564 1.27 -7.60 -11.84
CA GLY A 564 1.31 -6.64 -12.97
C GLY A 564 0.67 -5.30 -12.60
N GLU A 565 0.65 -4.37 -13.57
CA GLU A 565 0.18 -2.96 -13.44
C GLU A 565 -1.12 -2.72 -12.64
N ARG A 566 -2.02 -3.69 -12.53
CA ARG A 566 -3.34 -3.54 -11.88
C ARG A 566 -3.75 -4.72 -11.00
N GLN A 567 -2.86 -5.69 -10.81
CA GLN A 567 -3.21 -6.99 -10.25
C GLN A 567 -2.04 -7.47 -9.39
N SER A 568 -2.08 -7.10 -8.12
CA SER A 568 -1.01 -7.34 -7.15
C SER A 568 -0.93 -8.82 -6.83
N GLY A 569 0.26 -9.43 -6.80
CA GLY A 569 0.38 -10.86 -6.55
C GLY A 569 -0.21 -11.77 -7.64
N GLU A 570 -0.50 -11.25 -8.84
CA GLU A 570 -0.80 -12.09 -10.01
C GLU A 570 0.50 -12.65 -10.58
N VAL A 571 0.92 -13.79 -10.05
CA VAL A 571 2.23 -14.39 -10.33
C VAL A 571 2.54 -14.57 -11.82
N ASN A 572 1.53 -14.83 -12.66
CA ASN A 572 1.72 -15.01 -14.10
C ASN A 572 2.14 -13.72 -14.82
N LYS A 573 1.80 -12.55 -14.27
CA LYS A 573 2.14 -11.23 -14.83
C LYS A 573 3.52 -10.75 -14.43
N LEU A 574 4.12 -11.37 -13.42
CA LEU A 574 5.48 -11.06 -13.01
C LEU A 574 6.47 -11.54 -14.08
N HIS A 575 6.76 -10.68 -15.06
CA HIS A 575 7.60 -10.95 -16.23
C HIS A 575 8.98 -11.50 -15.89
N VAL A 576 9.50 -12.43 -16.69
CA VAL A 576 10.82 -13.06 -16.49
C VAL A 576 11.61 -13.19 -17.80
N GLU A 577 11.12 -12.60 -18.87
CA GLU A 577 11.78 -12.63 -20.17
C GLU A 577 12.90 -11.60 -20.24
N THR A 578 13.93 -11.92 -21.02
CA THR A 578 14.96 -10.96 -21.44
C THR A 578 14.62 -10.35 -22.79
N GLY A 579 15.01 -9.11 -23.03
CA GLY A 579 14.82 -8.41 -24.30
C GLY A 579 13.72 -7.36 -24.24
N THR A 580 13.48 -6.66 -25.36
CA THR A 580 12.50 -5.57 -25.43
C THR A 580 11.12 -6.07 -25.04
N GLY A 581 10.56 -5.52 -23.96
CA GLY A 581 9.26 -5.93 -23.44
C GLY A 581 9.30 -6.94 -22.30
N GLY A 582 10.48 -7.46 -21.96
CA GLY A 582 10.68 -8.34 -20.82
C GLY A 582 10.85 -7.59 -19.49
N PHE A 583 11.32 -8.31 -18.47
CA PHE A 583 11.60 -7.74 -17.15
C PHE A 583 12.67 -6.65 -17.23
N MET A 584 13.83 -6.99 -17.80
CA MET A 584 14.97 -6.09 -17.88
C MET A 584 15.84 -6.42 -19.08
N TRP A 585 16.36 -5.39 -19.76
CA TRP A 585 17.26 -5.57 -20.90
C TRP A 585 18.17 -4.36 -21.11
N ILE A 586 19.25 -4.56 -21.87
CA ILE A 586 20.14 -3.48 -22.29
C ILE A 586 19.61 -2.93 -23.62
N SER A 587 19.52 -1.60 -23.74
CA SER A 587 19.12 -0.95 -24.98
C SER A 587 20.02 -1.34 -26.16
N PRO A 588 19.55 -1.28 -27.42
CA PRO A 588 20.35 -1.64 -28.59
C PRO A 588 21.68 -0.89 -28.70
N GLY A 589 21.75 0.34 -28.15
CA GLY A 589 22.97 1.14 -28.11
C GLY A 589 23.98 0.73 -27.02
N GLY A 590 23.62 -0.19 -26.13
CA GLY A 590 24.52 -0.69 -25.08
C GLY A 590 24.80 0.30 -23.94
N ASN A 591 24.01 1.38 -23.82
CA ASN A 591 24.32 2.50 -22.91
C ASN A 591 23.29 2.70 -21.80
N VAL A 592 22.20 1.94 -21.82
CA VAL A 592 21.06 2.10 -20.90
C VAL A 592 20.49 0.72 -20.58
N VAL A 593 20.16 0.48 -19.31
CA VAL A 593 19.30 -0.62 -18.86
C VAL A 593 17.86 -0.12 -18.85
N LEU A 594 16.95 -0.91 -19.41
CA LEU A 594 15.53 -0.63 -19.51
C LEU A 594 14.77 -1.71 -18.72
N SER A 595 13.63 -1.32 -18.13
CA SER A 595 12.71 -2.21 -17.43
C SER A 595 11.27 -1.85 -17.79
N ASN A 596 10.42 -2.86 -17.98
CA ASN A 596 9.00 -2.68 -18.23
C ASN A 596 8.15 -2.56 -16.96
N SER A 597 8.78 -2.53 -15.77
CA SER A 597 8.07 -2.36 -14.50
C SER A 597 7.20 -1.11 -14.54
N PHE A 598 5.93 -1.23 -14.18
CA PHE A 598 5.06 -0.07 -14.04
C PHE A 598 5.22 0.56 -12.65
N GLN A 599 5.19 1.89 -12.59
CA GLN A 599 5.21 2.65 -11.34
C GLN A 599 4.20 3.78 -11.46
N LEU A 600 3.22 3.82 -10.56
CA LEU A 600 2.21 4.89 -10.49
C LEU A 600 2.86 6.21 -10.09
N TYR A 601 3.76 6.14 -9.12
CA TYR A 601 4.47 7.27 -8.55
C TYR A 601 5.98 7.06 -8.72
N ARG A 602 6.71 8.14 -8.98
CA ARG A 602 8.18 8.09 -9.09
C ARG A 602 8.83 9.15 -8.22
N PRO A 603 9.46 8.76 -7.10
CA PRO A 603 10.32 9.60 -6.27
C PRO A 603 11.36 10.43 -7.05
N ALA A 604 11.66 11.67 -6.61
CA ALA A 604 12.70 12.47 -7.28
C ALA A 604 14.07 11.80 -7.22
N ALA A 605 14.40 11.17 -6.09
CA ALA A 605 15.65 10.45 -5.89
C ALA A 605 15.94 9.42 -6.99
N TRP A 606 14.90 8.89 -7.64
CA TRP A 606 15.02 7.88 -8.68
C TRP A 606 15.38 8.44 -10.05
N PHE A 607 15.30 9.75 -10.25
CA PHE A 607 15.78 10.43 -11.45
C PHE A 607 17.30 10.67 -11.40
N ASP A 608 17.88 10.69 -10.21
CA ASP A 608 19.32 10.88 -9.97
C ASP A 608 20.07 9.55 -9.81
N LEU A 609 19.42 8.43 -10.13
CA LEU A 609 20.01 7.09 -10.03
C LEU A 609 21.16 6.94 -11.03
N GLU A 610 22.39 6.78 -10.52
CA GLU A 610 23.58 6.55 -11.32
C GLU A 610 23.84 5.04 -11.50
N PHE A 611 24.68 4.69 -12.49
CA PHE A 611 25.00 3.27 -12.74
C PHE A 611 25.58 2.56 -11.50
N ALA A 612 26.34 3.27 -10.66
CA ALA A 612 26.92 2.69 -9.44
C ALA A 612 25.83 2.34 -8.40
N ASP A 613 24.80 3.16 -8.28
CA ASP A 613 23.66 2.90 -7.38
C ASP A 613 22.86 1.69 -7.86
N TYR A 614 22.59 1.63 -9.18
CA TYR A 614 21.91 0.49 -9.80
C TYR A 614 22.68 -0.81 -9.59
N LEU A 615 24.00 -0.76 -9.82
CA LEU A 615 24.89 -1.89 -9.65
C LEU A 615 24.91 -2.37 -8.19
N ALA A 616 25.03 -1.45 -7.23
CA ALA A 616 25.00 -1.78 -5.83
C ALA A 616 23.64 -2.39 -5.42
N GLY A 617 22.51 -1.82 -5.86
CA GLY A 617 21.19 -2.41 -5.64
C GLY A 617 21.04 -3.82 -6.25
N ALA A 618 21.58 -4.03 -7.45
CA ALA A 618 21.60 -5.36 -8.07
C ALA A 618 22.45 -6.35 -7.25
N GLU A 619 23.56 -5.91 -6.64
CA GLU A 619 24.39 -6.74 -5.76
C GLU A 619 23.63 -7.17 -4.48
N HIS A 620 22.77 -6.33 -3.91
CA HIS A 620 21.90 -6.71 -2.80
C HIS A 620 20.90 -7.81 -3.19
N ILE A 621 20.26 -7.70 -4.36
CA ILE A 621 19.32 -8.71 -4.86
C ILE A 621 20.04 -10.02 -5.19
N VAL A 622 21.16 -9.95 -5.89
CA VAL A 622 21.94 -11.12 -6.34
C VAL A 622 22.49 -11.92 -5.16
N ARG A 623 22.77 -11.29 -4.02
CA ARG A 623 23.21 -11.96 -2.78
C ARG A 623 22.18 -12.96 -2.22
N LEU A 624 20.88 -12.75 -2.47
CA LEU A 624 19.83 -13.61 -1.93
C LEU A 624 19.90 -15.01 -2.55
N LYS A 625 19.90 -16.05 -1.70
CA LYS A 625 19.76 -17.44 -2.16
C LYS A 625 18.29 -17.72 -2.52
N LYS A 626 18.07 -18.65 -3.45
CA LYS A 626 16.73 -19.14 -3.83
C LYS A 626 15.98 -19.68 -2.61
N SER A 627 16.67 -20.32 -1.67
CA SER A 627 16.06 -20.81 -0.42
C SER A 627 15.57 -19.69 0.49
N GLN A 628 16.29 -18.57 0.57
CA GLN A 628 15.87 -17.40 1.35
C GLN A 628 14.68 -16.71 0.69
N ILE A 629 14.68 -16.61 -0.64
CA ILE A 629 13.49 -16.14 -1.38
C ILE A 629 12.29 -17.04 -1.06
N ARG A 630 12.46 -18.37 -1.13
CA ARG A 630 11.37 -19.31 -0.83
C ARG A 630 10.82 -19.15 0.58
N GLU A 631 11.69 -19.08 1.57
CA GLU A 631 11.32 -18.90 2.99
C GLU A 631 10.46 -17.64 3.18
N VAL A 632 10.82 -16.53 2.53
CA VAL A 632 10.01 -15.31 2.53
C VAL A 632 8.65 -15.53 1.84
N ILE A 633 8.63 -16.17 0.67
CA ILE A 633 7.37 -16.40 -0.08
C ILE A 633 6.40 -17.30 0.70
N GLU A 634 6.91 -18.28 1.45
CA GLU A 634 6.11 -19.18 2.28
C GLU A 634 5.36 -18.44 3.41
N SER A 635 5.79 -17.24 3.80
CA SER A 635 5.06 -16.42 4.80
C SER A 635 3.68 -15.95 4.32
N SER A 636 3.38 -16.05 3.01
CA SER A 636 2.07 -15.74 2.45
C SER A 636 1.01 -16.82 2.72
N LEU A 637 1.44 -18.02 3.15
CA LEU A 637 0.58 -19.20 3.33
C LEU A 637 -0.20 -19.62 2.06
N MET A 638 0.30 -19.22 0.89
CA MET A 638 -0.24 -19.65 -0.39
C MET A 638 0.13 -21.11 -0.69
N PRO A 639 -0.59 -21.80 -1.60
CA PRO A 639 -0.30 -23.20 -1.91
C PRO A 639 1.10 -23.42 -2.50
N ASP A 640 1.59 -24.65 -2.40
CA ASP A 640 2.91 -25.06 -2.88
C ASP A 640 3.23 -24.62 -4.32
N PHE A 641 2.31 -24.83 -5.26
CA PHE A 641 2.48 -24.45 -6.66
C PHE A 641 2.60 -22.92 -6.85
N TYR A 642 1.92 -22.12 -6.02
CA TYR A 642 2.02 -20.67 -6.06
C TYR A 642 3.38 -20.22 -5.52
N ASN A 643 3.77 -20.75 -4.36
CA ASN A 643 5.05 -20.42 -3.73
C ASN A 643 6.24 -20.78 -4.63
N GLU A 644 6.17 -21.92 -5.30
CA GLU A 644 7.21 -22.40 -6.21
C GLU A 644 7.29 -21.55 -7.49
N CYS A 645 6.14 -21.17 -8.08
CA CYS A 645 6.11 -20.24 -9.21
C CYS A 645 6.67 -18.87 -8.84
N MET A 646 6.23 -18.29 -7.72
CA MET A 646 6.69 -16.96 -7.27
C MET A 646 8.18 -16.97 -6.94
N THR A 647 8.64 -17.98 -6.21
CA THR A 647 10.07 -18.20 -5.91
C THR A 647 10.89 -18.30 -7.19
N TRP A 648 10.44 -19.11 -8.15
CA TRP A 648 11.13 -19.27 -9.43
C TRP A 648 11.20 -17.94 -10.19
N ARG A 649 10.12 -17.16 -10.25
CA ARG A 649 10.09 -15.88 -10.97
C ARG A 649 11.03 -14.85 -10.37
N LEU A 650 11.00 -14.66 -9.06
CA LEU A 650 11.91 -13.74 -8.36
C LEU A 650 13.37 -14.18 -8.49
N ALA A 651 13.65 -15.48 -8.35
CA ALA A 651 14.99 -16.03 -8.59
C ALA A 651 15.42 -15.85 -10.05
N LYS A 652 14.51 -15.99 -11.03
CA LYS A 652 14.82 -15.79 -12.44
C LYS A 652 15.13 -14.33 -12.75
N ARG A 653 14.38 -13.40 -12.17
CA ARG A 653 14.67 -11.95 -12.25
C ARG A 653 16.03 -11.61 -11.64
N ARG A 654 16.36 -12.20 -10.47
CA ARG A 654 17.69 -12.10 -9.84
C ARG A 654 18.79 -12.59 -10.78
N ASP A 655 18.59 -13.75 -11.42
CA ASP A 655 19.57 -14.30 -12.37
C ASP A 655 19.74 -13.41 -13.62
N ILE A 656 18.66 -12.78 -14.10
CA ILE A 656 18.72 -11.82 -15.22
C ILE A 656 19.53 -10.59 -14.84
N MET A 657 19.28 -10.01 -13.66
CA MET A 657 20.09 -8.92 -13.12
C MET A 657 21.55 -9.34 -12.99
N ALA A 658 21.83 -10.53 -12.44
CA ALA A 658 23.18 -11.06 -12.36
C ALA A 658 23.85 -11.14 -13.73
N GLY A 659 23.15 -11.60 -14.76
CA GLY A 659 23.63 -11.64 -16.14
C GLY A 659 23.94 -10.26 -16.72
N ILE A 660 23.01 -9.30 -16.58
CA ILE A 660 23.18 -7.92 -17.10
C ILE A 660 24.38 -7.24 -16.46
N PHE A 661 24.54 -7.38 -15.14
CA PHE A 661 25.62 -6.73 -14.40
C PHE A 661 26.89 -7.59 -14.26
N SER A 662 26.90 -8.80 -14.82
CA SER A 662 28.02 -9.76 -14.69
C SER A 662 28.40 -10.04 -13.22
N LEU A 663 27.38 -10.27 -12.38
CA LEU A 663 27.53 -10.57 -10.96
C LEU A 663 27.48 -12.09 -10.71
N PRO A 664 28.24 -12.61 -9.72
CA PRO A 664 28.20 -14.02 -9.36
C PRO A 664 26.92 -14.35 -8.58
N LEU A 665 26.28 -15.46 -8.93
CA LEU A 665 25.17 -16.00 -8.13
C LEU A 665 25.69 -16.79 -6.92
N PRO A 666 25.00 -16.73 -5.77
CA PRO A 666 25.37 -17.47 -4.56
C PRO A 666 24.97 -18.96 -4.61
N ASP A 667 24.17 -19.35 -5.60
CA ASP A 667 23.64 -20.71 -5.81
C ASP A 667 23.50 -21.03 -7.31
N ALA A 668 22.90 -22.17 -7.65
CA ALA A 668 22.74 -22.67 -9.01
C ALA A 668 21.77 -21.86 -9.90
N GLY A 669 21.23 -20.74 -9.41
CA GLY A 669 20.21 -19.98 -10.12
C GLY A 669 18.79 -20.48 -9.87
N ALA A 670 17.84 -19.94 -10.65
CA ALA A 670 16.42 -20.29 -10.61
C ALA A 670 16.15 -21.73 -11.08
N GLY A 671 16.94 -22.23 -12.03
CA GLY A 671 16.73 -23.51 -12.71
C GLY A 671 15.61 -23.44 -13.76
N ASP A 672 15.12 -24.62 -14.14
CA ASP A 672 14.01 -24.76 -15.09
C ASP A 672 12.69 -24.26 -14.48
N ALA A 673 11.80 -23.80 -15.36
CA ALA A 673 10.48 -23.36 -14.94
C ALA A 673 9.69 -24.54 -14.34
N PRO A 674 9.00 -24.33 -13.19
CA PRO A 674 8.31 -25.43 -12.52
C PRO A 674 7.14 -25.95 -13.36
N ASN A 675 6.90 -27.25 -13.26
CA ASN A 675 5.72 -27.92 -13.79
C ASN A 675 5.05 -28.67 -12.63
N PHE A 676 3.74 -28.48 -12.46
CA PHE A 676 2.96 -29.12 -11.41
C PHE A 676 1.79 -29.86 -12.03
N SER A 677 1.63 -31.13 -11.67
CA SER A 677 0.51 -31.95 -12.11
C SER A 677 0.04 -32.84 -10.98
N VAL A 678 -1.27 -32.91 -10.79
CA VAL A 678 -1.91 -33.68 -9.72
C VAL A 678 -2.75 -34.79 -10.34
N PRO A 679 -2.49 -36.07 -10.02
CA PRO A 679 -3.33 -37.16 -10.50
C PRO A 679 -4.73 -37.04 -9.87
N LEU A 680 -5.79 -37.18 -10.65
CA LEU A 680 -7.18 -37.26 -10.15
C LEU A 680 -7.95 -38.46 -10.73
N THR A 681 -7.22 -39.41 -11.32
CA THR A 681 -7.80 -40.57 -12.03
C THR A 681 -8.61 -41.44 -11.09
N THR A 682 -7.97 -41.91 -10.00
CA THR A 682 -8.63 -42.78 -9.03
C THR A 682 -9.22 -41.97 -7.88
N ARG A 683 -10.19 -42.56 -7.18
CA ARG A 683 -10.73 -41.92 -5.95
C ARG A 683 -9.65 -41.73 -4.87
N ALA A 684 -8.66 -42.62 -4.83
CA ALA A 684 -7.53 -42.50 -3.90
C ALA A 684 -6.69 -41.26 -4.23
N ASP A 685 -6.39 -41.02 -5.51
CA ASP A 685 -5.66 -39.83 -5.96
C ASP A 685 -6.44 -38.55 -5.61
N ARG A 686 -7.75 -38.53 -5.90
CA ARG A 686 -8.62 -37.40 -5.53
C ARG A 686 -8.64 -37.15 -4.03
N ARG A 687 -8.69 -38.21 -3.22
CA ARG A 687 -8.62 -38.09 -1.75
C ARG A 687 -7.28 -37.55 -1.28
N ALA A 688 -6.17 -37.97 -1.89
CA ALA A 688 -4.85 -37.46 -1.58
C ALA A 688 -4.73 -35.97 -1.93
N ALA A 689 -5.20 -35.57 -3.12
CA ALA A 689 -5.26 -34.16 -3.52
C ALA A 689 -6.16 -33.33 -2.60
N ALA A 690 -7.34 -33.87 -2.23
CA ALA A 690 -8.26 -33.24 -1.28
C ALA A 690 -7.61 -32.99 0.09
N ALA A 691 -6.88 -33.97 0.61
CA ALA A 691 -6.17 -33.84 1.87
C ALA A 691 -5.00 -32.84 1.78
N HIS A 692 -4.18 -32.91 0.73
CA HIS A 692 -3.02 -32.04 0.52
C HIS A 692 -3.42 -30.57 0.43
N TYR A 693 -4.43 -30.26 -0.39
CA TYR A 693 -4.92 -28.89 -0.59
C TYR A 693 -6.03 -28.47 0.38
N ARG A 694 -6.39 -29.35 1.33
CA ARG A 694 -7.47 -29.15 2.31
C ARG A 694 -8.78 -28.67 1.67
N ILE A 695 -9.15 -29.32 0.57
CA ILE A 695 -10.40 -29.09 -0.15
C ILE A 695 -11.36 -30.26 0.07
N PRO A 696 -12.68 -30.05 0.14
CA PRO A 696 -13.61 -31.16 0.27
C PRO A 696 -13.50 -32.08 -0.95
N LEU A 697 -13.39 -33.40 -0.73
CA LEU A 697 -13.34 -34.38 -1.83
C LEU A 697 -14.55 -34.25 -2.77
N SER A 698 -15.71 -33.88 -2.23
CA SER A 698 -16.93 -33.66 -2.99
C SER A 698 -16.79 -32.54 -4.02
N GLU A 699 -15.97 -31.51 -3.79
CA GLU A 699 -15.74 -30.42 -4.74
C GLU A 699 -14.93 -30.89 -5.96
N ILE A 700 -13.91 -31.74 -5.72
CA ILE A 700 -13.14 -32.37 -6.80
C ILE A 700 -14.03 -33.31 -7.62
N GLU A 701 -14.77 -34.19 -6.95
CA GLU A 701 -15.66 -35.14 -7.60
C GLU A 701 -16.77 -34.43 -8.40
N ALA A 702 -17.36 -33.36 -7.84
CA ALA A 702 -18.39 -32.56 -8.51
C ALA A 702 -17.84 -31.86 -9.77
N ASP A 703 -16.63 -31.30 -9.72
CA ASP A 703 -16.04 -30.64 -10.88
C ASP A 703 -15.70 -31.62 -12.01
N LEU A 704 -15.19 -32.80 -11.67
CA LEU A 704 -14.94 -33.86 -12.65
C LEU A 704 -16.23 -34.43 -13.25
N VAL A 705 -17.32 -34.50 -12.48
CA VAL A 705 -18.65 -34.85 -13.03
C VAL A 705 -19.14 -33.78 -13.99
N ARG A 706 -19.00 -32.50 -13.62
CA ARG A 706 -19.41 -31.35 -14.44
C ARG A 706 -18.67 -31.31 -15.78
N THR A 707 -17.37 -31.58 -15.77
CA THR A 707 -16.51 -31.59 -16.96
C THR A 707 -16.63 -32.88 -17.78
N GLY A 708 -17.34 -33.88 -17.27
CA GLY A 708 -17.60 -35.14 -17.98
C GLY A 708 -16.50 -36.19 -17.82
N PHE A 709 -15.50 -35.95 -16.97
CA PHE A 709 -14.45 -36.92 -16.65
C PHE A 709 -14.91 -37.99 -15.65
N LEU A 710 -15.96 -37.72 -14.87
CA LEU A 710 -16.62 -38.69 -13.98
C LEU A 710 -18.12 -38.85 -14.29
N PRO A 711 -18.68 -40.07 -14.16
CA PRO A 711 -20.12 -40.27 -14.26
C PRO A 711 -20.83 -39.80 -12.97
N ALA A 712 -21.86 -38.97 -13.11
CA ALA A 712 -22.65 -38.46 -11.97
C ALA A 712 -23.25 -39.58 -11.09
N ALA A 713 -23.55 -40.73 -11.68
CA ALA A 713 -24.11 -41.87 -10.96
C ALA A 713 -23.10 -42.63 -10.09
N ASN A 714 -21.79 -42.38 -10.26
CA ASN A 714 -20.73 -43.09 -9.54
C ASN A 714 -19.45 -42.26 -9.37
N CYS A 715 -19.49 -41.24 -8.50
CA CYS A 715 -18.33 -40.41 -8.16
C CYS A 715 -17.15 -41.20 -7.56
N ALA A 716 -17.40 -42.43 -7.09
CA ALA A 716 -16.38 -43.32 -6.56
C ALA A 716 -15.61 -44.09 -7.63
N ALA A 717 -16.09 -44.09 -8.88
CA ALA A 717 -15.39 -44.73 -10.00
C ALA A 717 -14.11 -43.98 -10.37
N ASP A 718 -13.23 -44.66 -11.09
CA ASP A 718 -12.14 -43.99 -11.78
C ASP A 718 -12.68 -43.16 -12.95
N THR A 719 -11.91 -42.16 -13.38
CA THR A 719 -12.23 -41.41 -14.61
C THR A 719 -12.18 -42.34 -15.82
N SER A 720 -12.86 -41.98 -16.92
CA SER A 720 -12.89 -42.83 -18.13
C SER A 720 -11.53 -43.00 -18.82
N GLU A 721 -10.59 -42.10 -18.55
CA GLU A 721 -9.21 -42.10 -19.01
C GLU A 721 -8.31 -41.53 -17.91
N PRO A 722 -6.98 -41.81 -17.92
CA PRO A 722 -6.05 -41.20 -16.97
C PRO A 722 -6.14 -39.67 -17.01
N PHE A 723 -6.50 -39.07 -15.88
CA PHE A 723 -6.64 -37.63 -15.72
C PHE A 723 -5.58 -37.09 -14.76
N PHE A 724 -4.82 -36.12 -15.26
CA PHE A 724 -3.86 -35.32 -14.51
C PHE A 724 -4.25 -33.86 -14.65
N ASP A 725 -4.56 -33.23 -13.52
CA ASP A 725 -4.78 -31.80 -13.49
C ASP A 725 -3.43 -31.09 -13.61
N ARG A 726 -3.22 -30.39 -14.73
CA ARG A 726 -1.98 -29.65 -14.99
C ARG A 726 -2.12 -28.27 -14.36
N ILE A 727 -1.61 -28.12 -13.14
CA ILE A 727 -1.73 -26.88 -12.37
C ILE A 727 -0.77 -25.81 -12.87
N VAL A 728 0.48 -26.21 -13.18
CA VAL A 728 1.51 -25.31 -13.69
C VAL A 728 2.16 -25.93 -14.90
N ILE A 729 2.29 -25.14 -15.98
CA ILE A 729 3.02 -25.49 -17.19
C ILE A 729 4.07 -24.41 -17.42
N ASP A 730 5.35 -24.79 -17.44
CA ASP A 730 6.48 -23.89 -17.68
C ASP A 730 6.44 -22.60 -16.82
N GLY A 731 6.17 -22.73 -15.52
CA GLY A 731 6.11 -21.61 -14.59
C GLY A 731 4.86 -20.73 -14.71
N VAL A 732 3.87 -21.15 -15.50
CA VAL A 732 2.57 -20.49 -15.65
C VAL A 732 1.49 -21.30 -14.94
N ILE A 733 0.89 -20.73 -13.91
CA ILE A 733 -0.28 -21.32 -13.26
C ILE A 733 -1.43 -21.28 -14.25
N GLN A 734 -2.09 -22.42 -14.48
CA GLN A 734 -3.20 -22.51 -15.42
C GLN A 734 -4.43 -21.76 -14.89
N SER A 735 -5.25 -21.28 -15.82
CA SER A 735 -6.49 -20.57 -15.50
C SER A 735 -7.46 -21.45 -14.71
N TYR A 736 -8.42 -20.83 -14.01
CA TYR A 736 -9.43 -21.56 -13.24
C TYR A 736 -10.38 -22.38 -14.12
N GLU A 737 -10.45 -22.06 -15.41
CA GLU A 737 -11.21 -22.78 -16.43
C GLU A 737 -10.48 -24.03 -16.92
N ASP A 738 -9.14 -23.98 -16.91
CA ASP A 738 -8.28 -25.03 -17.48
C ASP A 738 -7.75 -26.01 -16.42
N SER A 739 -7.95 -25.71 -15.12
CA SER A 739 -7.46 -26.55 -14.02
C SER A 739 -8.48 -26.74 -12.89
N VAL A 740 -8.50 -27.95 -12.32
CA VAL A 740 -9.48 -28.37 -11.30
C VAL A 740 -9.09 -27.81 -9.92
N ILE A 741 -7.84 -27.96 -9.50
CA ILE A 741 -7.39 -27.64 -8.15
C ILE A 741 -7.36 -26.11 -7.91
N PRO A 742 -6.72 -25.27 -8.74
CA PRO A 742 -6.74 -23.81 -8.58
C PRO A 742 -8.15 -23.23 -8.60
N GLY A 743 -9.03 -23.76 -9.46
CA GLY A 743 -10.43 -23.35 -9.53
C GLY A 743 -11.19 -23.60 -8.22
N ILE A 744 -11.03 -24.78 -7.62
CA ILE A 744 -11.64 -25.10 -6.30
C ILE A 744 -11.03 -24.22 -5.22
N LEU A 745 -9.70 -24.13 -5.19
CA LEU A 745 -8.97 -23.41 -4.16
C LEU A 745 -9.38 -21.95 -4.11
N ARG A 746 -9.58 -21.28 -5.25
CA ARG A 746 -10.12 -19.91 -5.27
C ARG A 746 -11.46 -19.82 -4.56
N ASP A 747 -12.39 -20.72 -4.86
CA ASP A 747 -13.75 -20.66 -4.34
C ASP A 747 -13.83 -20.99 -2.84
N VAL A 748 -13.01 -21.95 -2.39
CA VAL A 748 -13.14 -22.52 -1.04
C VAL A 748 -12.08 -22.02 -0.05
N ARG A 749 -10.96 -21.45 -0.51
CA ARG A 749 -9.83 -21.02 0.34
C ARG A 749 -9.30 -19.62 0.03
N TYR A 750 -9.06 -19.30 -1.24
CA TYR A 750 -8.34 -18.11 -1.67
C TYR A 750 -9.23 -17.25 -2.58
N PRO A 751 -10.30 -16.64 -2.04
CA PRO A 751 -11.23 -15.84 -2.82
C PRO A 751 -10.54 -14.75 -3.64
N SER A 752 -9.41 -14.21 -3.18
CA SER A 752 -8.61 -13.24 -3.92
C SER A 752 -8.00 -13.79 -5.20
N GLY A 753 -7.77 -15.10 -5.31
CA GLY A 753 -7.24 -15.76 -6.51
C GLY A 753 -5.72 -15.80 -6.67
N PHE A 754 -5.27 -16.43 -7.76
CA PHE A 754 -3.87 -16.66 -8.14
C PHE A 754 -3.48 -16.05 -9.50
N THR A 755 -4.34 -16.21 -10.52
CA THR A 755 -4.04 -15.88 -11.94
C THR A 755 -4.93 -14.82 -12.54
N ASP A 756 -6.16 -14.69 -12.04
CA ASP A 756 -6.93 -13.45 -12.14
C ASP A 756 -7.33 -13.16 -10.71
N ARG A 757 -6.78 -12.09 -10.13
CA ARG A 757 -7.19 -11.68 -8.80
C ARG A 757 -8.45 -10.84 -8.85
N ILE A 758 -9.24 -10.87 -7.77
CA ILE A 758 -10.33 -9.91 -7.59
C ILE A 758 -9.67 -8.53 -7.48
N THR A 759 -9.92 -7.68 -8.47
CA THR A 759 -9.46 -6.29 -8.48
C THR A 759 -10.45 -5.42 -7.74
N ARG A 760 -9.98 -4.30 -7.18
CA ARG A 760 -10.83 -3.28 -6.53
C ARG A 760 -12.09 -2.89 -7.32
N TRP A 761 -11.99 -2.83 -8.64
CA TRP A 761 -13.12 -2.51 -9.54
C TRP A 761 -14.27 -3.52 -9.51
N SER A 762 -14.05 -4.70 -8.91
CA SER A 762 -15.02 -5.80 -8.82
C SER A 762 -15.28 -6.23 -7.38
N ASP A 763 -14.74 -5.50 -6.39
CA ASP A 763 -14.90 -5.82 -4.96
C ASP A 763 -16.36 -5.83 -4.52
N GLY A 764 -17.18 -4.98 -5.15
CA GLY A 764 -18.60 -4.88 -4.87
C GLY A 764 -19.48 -5.88 -5.60
N GLU A 765 -18.97 -6.60 -6.58
CA GLU A 765 -19.82 -7.53 -7.33
C GLU A 765 -20.19 -8.75 -6.47
N ASP A 766 -21.35 -9.34 -6.76
CA ASP A 766 -21.67 -10.64 -6.22
C ASP A 766 -20.61 -11.65 -6.69
N TYR A 767 -20.06 -12.41 -5.75
CA TYR A 767 -19.09 -13.44 -6.07
C TYR A 767 -19.72 -14.51 -6.96
N ILE A 768 -19.40 -14.45 -8.25
CA ILE A 768 -19.74 -15.49 -9.21
C ILE A 768 -18.49 -16.29 -9.46
N SER A 769 -18.49 -17.54 -9.01
CA SER A 769 -17.38 -18.44 -9.34
C SER A 769 -17.27 -18.56 -10.87
N ARG A 770 -16.14 -18.09 -11.40
CA ARG A 770 -15.87 -18.05 -12.85
C ARG A 770 -15.83 -19.45 -13.47
N ARG A 771 -15.63 -20.49 -12.63
CA ARG A 771 -15.73 -21.91 -13.01
C ARG A 771 -17.12 -22.27 -13.57
N TYR A 772 -18.18 -21.59 -13.12
CA TYR A 772 -19.56 -21.90 -13.49
C TYR A 772 -20.16 -20.92 -14.50
N ARG A 773 -19.38 -19.96 -15.03
CA ARG A 773 -19.87 -19.15 -16.16
C ARG A 773 -20.16 -20.11 -17.32
N LYS A 774 -21.44 -20.15 -17.74
CA LYS A 774 -21.85 -20.95 -18.90
C LYS A 774 -20.92 -20.60 -20.07
N PRO A 775 -20.40 -21.59 -20.81
CA PRO A 775 -19.59 -21.34 -21.99
C PRO A 775 -20.51 -20.78 -23.07
N TYR A 776 -20.80 -19.48 -23.02
CA TYR A 776 -21.23 -18.76 -24.19
C TYR A 776 -19.97 -18.57 -25.05
N ASP A 777 -19.88 -19.38 -26.12
CA ASP A 777 -19.02 -19.20 -27.29
C ASP A 777 -17.50 -19.41 -27.18
N LYS A 778 -17.00 -20.38 -26.39
CA LYS A 778 -15.66 -20.95 -26.65
C LYS A 778 -15.78 -22.20 -27.53
N PRO A 779 -15.12 -22.27 -28.71
CA PRO A 779 -15.07 -23.49 -29.51
C PRO A 779 -14.38 -24.58 -28.68
N LYS A 780 -14.95 -25.79 -28.69
CA LYS A 780 -14.40 -26.96 -27.98
C LYS A 780 -12.88 -27.03 -28.19
N MET A 781 -12.10 -26.94 -27.12
CA MET A 781 -10.66 -27.22 -27.17
C MET A 781 -10.49 -28.61 -27.77
N LYS A 782 -9.88 -28.67 -28.96
CA LYS A 782 -9.28 -29.91 -29.43
C LYS A 782 -8.00 -30.08 -28.64
N LEU A 783 -7.97 -31.07 -27.75
CA LEU A 783 -6.70 -31.53 -27.18
C LEU A 783 -5.72 -31.82 -28.33
N PRO A 784 -4.45 -31.42 -28.22
CA PRO A 784 -3.45 -31.76 -29.23
C PRO A 784 -3.34 -33.29 -29.27
N THR A 785 -3.67 -33.88 -30.43
CA THR A 785 -3.38 -35.27 -30.70
C THR A 785 -1.86 -35.43 -30.75
N ILE A 786 -1.32 -36.32 -29.91
CA ILE A 786 0.11 -36.70 -29.90
C ILE A 786 0.51 -37.29 -31.25
#